data_AF-A0A835NTH8-F1
#
_entry.id   AF-A0A835NTH8-F1
#
_cell.length_a   1.000
_cell.length_b   1.000
_cell.length_c   1.000
_cell.angle_alpha   90.00
_cell.angle_beta   90.00
_cell.angle_gamma   90.00
#
_symmetry.space_group_name_H-M   'P 1'
#
loop_
_entity.id
_entity.type
_entity.pdbx_description
1 polymer ?
#
loop_
_entity_poly.entity_id
_entity_poly.type
_entity_poly.pdbx_seq_one_letter_code
_entity_poly.pdbx_strand_id
1 'polypeptide(L)'
;MGSYYINRTFFFDVHPPLGKMLIGLAGYLSGYDGTFPFQKPGDRYEQHNYIGMRGFCAFLGSCLVPFAYLTVLELSKSLPAALLTAFILIFDTGCITLSQYILLDPILMFFLMGAVLSMVKCNSCADRLPIHVAIILFTDLLYWSCRPFSASWWFWLSLTGVSLAGAMGVKFVGLFVVLLVGLNTVYDLWDLLGNLSLSLVMFGKHLLARVLCLIVLPLALYTAMFAVHFAVLNRSGPGDGFFSSAFQSQLIGNNLHNVSIPEHLAYGSVVTMKNLRMAGGYLHSHWHLYPEGIGARQQQVTAYLHKDLNNLWLIKKHDSDTDLSDPSSPVEFVRHGDIIRLEHKETSRNLHSHQHEAPLTRKHFQVTGYGINGTGDSNDFWRIEVVGRKTGKLIKVLRSQVRLTHVATGCILGSSGKTLPKWGWEQVEVTCTPYLKETPNSLWNFEDHINPKLPNISLDVLKPSFAEILLESHMVMIRGNSGLKPKDNEVTSKPWHWPINYQGLRFSGVNETDYRVYLLGNPVIWWLNLVTIGLYLLITVCTAVALKRGVQLTSELKELSRVVLCAGGQITLGWLLHYLPFFMMGRVLYFHHYFPAMLFSSMLTGITWDALLKFCAVFLSHSTTARKVYGGGFLALVLLILYSFYLFHPLSYGMIGPMATNPSSPMAGLRLLNIKLQGNVRTGKNSLSVKCQELLDVETTSSKKAEFDLSGSAPTCMSQGFTEVIYRQDGCGGRLQTSSEPARSDSSSKLLTVGNVEGRKYSAALAPFITDKEFHQTVSIDSNHKKLQAAMFPASNSFLCQQGLAISRNWTTHAMRHRCDYEEDLNGDFCAQGIVFKGPESKPAVNVKTQGIYLKLSIATLSSFLPCCDCVTLWVGTLCTSPVSSSQDPAGNVETSLAVPCVSASWGIK
;
A
#
# COMPACT_ATOMS: atom_id res chain seq x y z
N MET A 1 9.23 11.09 -7.86
CA MET A 1 7.85 10.65 -8.22
C MET A 1 7.12 11.67 -9.08
N GLY A 2 6.70 12.85 -8.58
CA GLY A 2 5.98 13.84 -9.42
C GLY A 2 6.72 14.20 -10.72
N SER A 3 8.04 14.34 -10.63
CA SER A 3 8.99 14.57 -11.73
C SER A 3 8.85 13.57 -12.90
N TYR A 4 8.47 12.31 -12.64
CA TYR A 4 8.31 11.30 -13.69
C TYR A 4 7.14 11.60 -14.63
N TYR A 5 6.07 12.24 -14.15
CA TYR A 5 4.97 12.70 -15.02
C TYR A 5 5.38 13.86 -15.94
N ILE A 6 6.24 14.76 -15.43
CA ILE A 6 6.78 15.88 -16.20
C ILE A 6 7.71 15.35 -17.31
N ASN A 7 8.60 14.42 -16.95
CA ASN A 7 9.53 13.76 -17.88
C ASN A 7 8.89 12.70 -18.80
N ARG A 8 7.63 12.33 -18.53
CA ARG A 8 6.83 11.24 -19.15
C ARG A 8 7.42 9.83 -19.03
N THR A 9 8.31 9.60 -18.09
CA THR A 9 9.03 8.33 -17.90
C THR A 9 8.29 7.39 -16.95
N PHE A 10 8.08 6.15 -17.37
CA PHE A 10 7.25 5.20 -16.64
C PHE A 10 7.89 4.75 -15.31
N PHE A 11 7.08 4.69 -14.26
CA PHE A 11 7.50 4.25 -12.94
C PHE A 11 6.40 3.43 -12.25
N PHE A 12 6.81 2.51 -11.38
CA PHE A 12 5.92 1.67 -10.59
C PHE A 12 5.87 2.16 -9.14
N ASP A 13 4.69 2.06 -8.52
CA ASP A 13 4.44 2.40 -7.13
C ASP A 13 3.24 1.59 -6.60
N VAL A 14 3.21 1.30 -5.30
CA VAL A 14 2.16 0.47 -4.65
C VAL A 14 0.84 1.20 -4.35
N HIS A 15 0.76 2.48 -4.69
CA HIS A 15 -0.44 3.32 -4.56
C HIS A 15 -0.95 3.77 -5.94
N PRO A 16 -2.27 3.95 -6.10
CA PRO A 16 -2.85 4.57 -7.30
C PRO A 16 -2.29 5.97 -7.66
N PRO A 17 -2.55 6.48 -8.89
CA PRO A 17 -1.74 7.53 -9.47
C PRO A 17 -2.16 8.97 -9.12
N LEU A 18 -3.42 9.23 -8.75
CA LEU A 18 -4.02 10.59 -8.73
C LEU A 18 -3.21 11.57 -7.88
N GLY A 19 -2.88 11.24 -6.64
CA GLY A 19 -2.14 12.16 -5.76
C GLY A 19 -0.75 12.51 -6.32
N LYS A 20 -0.13 11.57 -7.05
CA LYS A 20 1.18 11.81 -7.69
C LYS A 20 1.04 12.65 -8.97
N MET A 21 -0.04 12.44 -9.73
CA MET A 21 -0.38 13.27 -10.90
C MET A 21 -0.69 14.70 -10.48
N LEU A 22 -1.46 14.91 -9.40
CA LEU A 22 -1.78 16.23 -8.86
C LEU A 22 -0.53 16.96 -8.36
N ILE A 23 0.40 16.27 -7.69
CA ILE A 23 1.71 16.85 -7.31
C ILE A 23 2.54 17.20 -8.55
N GLY A 24 2.57 16.34 -9.57
CA GLY A 24 3.25 16.62 -10.84
C GLY A 24 2.66 17.83 -11.57
N LEU A 25 1.34 17.95 -11.60
CA LEU A 25 0.61 19.09 -12.16
C LEU A 25 0.89 20.38 -11.40
N ALA A 26 0.84 20.35 -10.06
CA ALA A 26 1.19 21.51 -9.22
C ALA A 26 2.64 21.95 -9.41
N GLY A 27 3.57 21.00 -9.61
CA GLY A 27 4.95 21.29 -10.00
C GLY A 27 5.01 21.99 -11.35
N TYR A 28 4.46 21.37 -12.39
CA TYR A 28 4.46 21.90 -13.76
C TYR A 28 3.85 23.31 -13.86
N LEU A 29 2.68 23.54 -13.24
CA LEU A 29 2.02 24.86 -13.19
C LEU A 29 2.83 25.92 -12.41
N SER A 30 3.77 25.52 -11.57
CA SER A 30 4.70 26.41 -10.86
C SER A 30 6.07 26.56 -11.53
N GLY A 31 6.27 25.98 -12.72
CA GLY A 31 7.54 26.02 -13.43
C GLY A 31 8.61 25.06 -12.91
N TYR A 32 8.23 23.98 -12.21
CA TYR A 32 9.15 22.88 -11.94
C TYR A 32 9.36 22.05 -13.22
N ASP A 33 10.62 21.82 -13.54
CA ASP A 33 11.11 21.18 -14.77
C ASP A 33 11.16 19.64 -14.73
N GLY A 34 11.12 19.05 -13.53
CA GLY A 34 11.23 17.61 -13.34
C GLY A 34 12.67 17.07 -13.25
N THR A 35 13.70 17.92 -13.16
CA THR A 35 15.11 17.46 -13.15
C THR A 35 15.60 17.03 -11.77
N PHE A 36 15.21 17.76 -10.70
CA PHE A 36 15.65 17.45 -9.33
C PHE A 36 15.28 16.00 -8.93
N PRO A 37 16.26 15.15 -8.54
CA PRO A 37 16.05 13.70 -8.53
C PRO A 37 15.43 13.14 -7.23
N PHE A 38 15.24 13.95 -6.19
CA PHE A 38 14.60 13.56 -4.91
C PHE A 38 15.16 12.26 -4.29
N GLN A 39 16.49 12.10 -4.24
CA GLN A 39 17.10 10.83 -3.81
C GLN A 39 17.20 10.66 -2.29
N LYS A 40 17.62 11.71 -1.54
CA LYS A 40 17.88 11.61 -0.10
C LYS A 40 17.19 12.75 0.69
N PRO A 41 16.62 12.47 1.87
CA PRO A 41 16.20 13.52 2.79
C PRO A 41 17.41 14.37 3.22
N GLY A 42 17.31 15.68 3.03
CA GLY A 42 18.39 16.64 3.32
C GLY A 42 19.06 17.25 2.08
N ASP A 43 18.84 16.69 0.89
CA ASP A 43 19.31 17.27 -0.37
C ASP A 43 18.76 18.71 -0.53
N ARG A 44 19.65 19.67 -0.89
CA ARG A 44 19.25 21.08 -1.10
C ARG A 44 18.58 21.23 -2.47
N TYR A 45 17.50 22.01 -2.52
CA TYR A 45 16.72 22.21 -3.75
C TYR A 45 17.39 23.16 -4.77
N GLU A 46 18.41 23.91 -4.37
CA GLU A 46 19.15 24.84 -5.23
C GLU A 46 18.20 25.79 -5.99
N GLN A 47 18.20 25.78 -7.33
CA GLN A 47 17.37 26.65 -8.17
C GLN A 47 15.99 26.05 -8.54
N HIS A 48 15.67 24.82 -8.09
CA HIS A 48 14.46 24.11 -8.52
C HIS A 48 13.24 24.59 -7.72
N ASN A 49 12.20 25.12 -8.41
CA ASN A 49 11.00 25.60 -7.73
C ASN A 49 10.13 24.46 -7.16
N TYR A 50 10.32 24.16 -5.87
CA TYR A 50 9.50 23.19 -5.14
C TYR A 50 8.29 23.82 -4.42
N ILE A 51 8.16 25.15 -4.44
CA ILE A 51 7.23 25.88 -3.57
C ILE A 51 5.77 25.61 -3.98
N GLY A 52 5.47 25.58 -5.29
CA GLY A 52 4.12 25.28 -5.79
C GLY A 52 3.61 23.91 -5.34
N MET A 53 4.46 22.89 -5.35
CA MET A 53 4.13 21.54 -4.87
C MET A 53 3.81 21.51 -3.37
N ARG A 54 4.53 22.29 -2.54
CA ARG A 54 4.20 22.43 -1.11
C ARG A 54 2.94 23.26 -0.89
N GLY A 55 2.78 24.38 -1.59
CA GLY A 55 1.60 25.25 -1.50
C GLY A 55 0.31 24.50 -1.83
N PHE A 56 0.33 23.65 -2.86
CA PHE A 56 -0.79 22.77 -3.21
C PHE A 56 -1.14 21.76 -2.09
N CYS A 57 -0.13 21.11 -1.49
CA CYS A 57 -0.35 20.19 -0.37
C CYS A 57 -0.87 20.91 0.88
N ALA A 58 -0.34 22.09 1.17
CA ALA A 58 -0.74 22.93 2.30
C ALA A 58 -2.16 23.49 2.14
N PHE A 59 -2.57 23.84 0.92
CA PHE A 59 -3.92 24.27 0.59
C PHE A 59 -4.94 23.14 0.80
N LEU A 60 -4.69 21.95 0.26
CA LEU A 60 -5.58 20.80 0.48
C LEU A 60 -5.60 20.35 1.95
N GLY A 61 -4.47 20.48 2.67
CA GLY A 61 -4.38 20.24 4.10
C GLY A 61 -5.12 21.28 4.96
N SER A 62 -5.14 22.56 4.58
CA SER A 62 -5.87 23.58 5.32
C SER A 62 -7.40 23.43 5.18
N CYS A 63 -7.88 22.89 4.06
CA CYS A 63 -9.30 22.53 3.87
C CYS A 63 -9.81 21.44 4.84
N LEU A 64 -8.94 20.67 5.50
CA LEU A 64 -9.36 19.66 6.49
C LEU A 64 -10.11 20.28 7.68
N VAL A 65 -9.70 21.47 8.11
CA VAL A 65 -10.30 22.22 9.23
C VAL A 65 -11.76 22.62 8.93
N PRO A 66 -12.08 23.37 7.84
CA PRO A 66 -13.47 23.70 7.52
C PRO A 66 -14.29 22.47 7.16
N PHE A 67 -13.72 21.41 6.58
CA PHE A 67 -14.46 20.17 6.35
C PHE A 67 -14.87 19.47 7.65
N ALA A 68 -13.98 19.37 8.65
CA ALA A 68 -14.30 18.83 9.96
C ALA A 68 -15.30 19.73 10.72
N TYR A 69 -15.11 21.05 10.69
CA TYR A 69 -16.04 22.03 11.25
C TYR A 69 -17.45 21.88 10.68
N LEU A 70 -17.60 21.88 9.33
CA LEU A 70 -18.90 21.75 8.68
C LEU A 70 -19.53 20.37 8.90
N THR A 71 -18.72 19.31 9.00
CA THR A 71 -19.21 17.96 9.31
C THR A 71 -19.78 17.91 10.73
N VAL A 72 -19.04 18.38 11.73
CA VAL A 72 -19.50 18.40 13.13
C VAL A 72 -20.67 19.36 13.33
N LEU A 73 -20.67 20.52 12.66
CA LEU A 73 -21.79 21.47 12.68
C LEU A 73 -23.07 20.83 12.13
N GLU A 74 -22.98 20.13 11.01
CA GLU A 74 -24.13 19.48 10.40
C GLU A 74 -24.60 18.25 11.20
N LEU A 75 -23.68 17.49 11.82
CA LEU A 75 -24.05 16.33 12.64
C LEU A 75 -24.63 16.68 14.01
N SER A 76 -24.02 17.64 14.71
CA SER A 76 -24.41 18.01 16.09
C SER A 76 -25.43 19.15 16.17
N LYS A 77 -25.59 19.92 15.07
CA LYS A 77 -26.26 21.24 15.03
C LYS A 77 -25.70 22.24 16.07
N SER A 78 -24.50 22.00 16.60
CA SER A 78 -23.90 22.77 17.70
C SER A 78 -22.66 23.55 17.23
N LEU A 79 -22.79 24.88 17.18
CA LEU A 79 -21.68 25.77 16.83
C LEU A 79 -20.45 25.60 17.76
N PRO A 80 -20.59 25.49 19.10
CA PRO A 80 -19.43 25.24 19.97
C PRO A 80 -18.71 23.91 19.71
N ALA A 81 -19.44 22.82 19.43
CA ALA A 81 -18.82 21.52 19.09
C ALA A 81 -17.98 21.62 17.81
N ALA A 82 -18.52 22.31 16.80
CA ALA A 82 -17.84 22.56 15.53
C ALA A 82 -16.59 23.43 15.71
N LEU A 83 -16.72 24.54 16.47
CA LEU A 83 -15.59 25.41 16.80
C LEU A 83 -14.50 24.65 17.57
N LEU A 84 -14.84 23.89 18.61
CA LEU A 84 -13.88 23.10 19.38
C LEU A 84 -13.13 22.09 18.49
N THR A 85 -13.83 21.43 17.56
CA THR A 85 -13.23 20.56 16.53
C THR A 85 -12.24 21.33 15.64
N ALA A 86 -12.59 22.54 15.21
CA ALA A 86 -11.71 23.38 14.41
C ALA A 86 -10.45 23.80 15.19
N PHE A 87 -10.60 24.25 16.45
CA PHE A 87 -9.47 24.57 17.34
C PHE A 87 -8.55 23.36 17.52
N ILE A 88 -9.09 22.17 17.79
CA ILE A 88 -8.31 20.92 17.93
C ILE A 88 -7.47 20.63 16.68
N LEU A 89 -8.01 20.85 15.47
CA LEU A 89 -7.30 20.53 14.22
C LEU A 89 -6.36 21.64 13.72
N ILE A 90 -6.65 22.91 13.99
CA ILE A 90 -5.75 24.04 13.71
C ILE A 90 -4.46 23.92 14.53
N PHE A 91 -4.58 23.46 15.78
CA PHE A 91 -3.50 23.47 16.77
C PHE A 91 -2.85 22.10 17.03
N ASP A 92 -3.11 21.10 16.17
CA ASP A 92 -2.35 19.85 16.12
C ASP A 92 -1.10 19.98 15.24
N THR A 93 0.07 19.81 15.86
CA THR A 93 1.37 19.85 15.17
C THR A 93 1.51 18.76 14.11
N GLY A 94 0.86 17.61 14.30
CA GLY A 94 0.90 16.49 13.35
C GLY A 94 0.23 16.84 12.02
N CYS A 95 -0.98 17.38 12.07
CA CYS A 95 -1.74 17.83 10.89
C CYS A 95 -1.00 18.91 10.10
N ILE A 96 -0.42 19.91 10.78
CA ILE A 96 0.42 20.93 10.13
C ILE A 96 1.64 20.27 9.46
N THR A 97 2.32 19.38 10.18
CA THR A 97 3.54 18.70 9.68
C THR A 97 3.28 17.86 8.43
N LEU A 98 2.16 17.13 8.36
CA LEU A 98 1.80 16.41 7.13
C LEU A 98 1.41 17.34 5.99
N SER A 99 0.69 18.42 6.28
CA SER A 99 0.10 19.31 5.27
C SER A 99 1.14 20.11 4.47
N GLN A 100 2.18 20.61 5.13
CA GLN A 100 3.14 21.55 4.52
C GLN A 100 4.19 20.92 3.58
N TYR A 101 4.29 19.58 3.53
CA TYR A 101 5.29 18.87 2.72
C TYR A 101 4.67 18.16 1.51
N ILE A 102 5.51 17.82 0.54
CA ILE A 102 5.12 17.17 -0.72
C ILE A 102 4.80 15.69 -0.44
N LEU A 103 3.61 15.44 0.10
CA LEU A 103 3.14 14.14 0.57
C LEU A 103 1.79 13.79 -0.07
N LEU A 104 1.48 12.49 -0.13
CA LEU A 104 0.19 12.00 -0.63
C LEU A 104 -0.92 12.10 0.41
N ASP A 105 -0.57 12.18 1.70
CA ASP A 105 -1.50 12.11 2.81
C ASP A 105 -2.43 13.34 2.94
N PRO A 106 -2.01 14.59 2.71
CA PRO A 106 -2.91 15.74 2.66
C PRO A 106 -3.99 15.59 1.58
N ILE A 107 -3.60 15.08 0.40
CA ILE A 107 -4.50 14.84 -0.74
C ILE A 107 -5.50 13.72 -0.43
N LEU A 108 -5.04 12.62 0.21
CA LEU A 108 -5.90 11.55 0.69
C LEU A 108 -6.92 12.07 1.73
N MET A 109 -6.44 12.80 2.73
CA MET A 109 -7.28 13.34 3.80
C MET A 109 -8.30 14.35 3.26
N PHE A 110 -7.93 15.17 2.26
CA PHE A 110 -8.82 16.11 1.60
C PHE A 110 -10.01 15.39 0.97
N PHE A 111 -9.76 14.39 0.11
CA PHE A 111 -10.84 13.63 -0.53
C PHE A 111 -11.65 12.78 0.46
N LEU A 112 -11.01 12.23 1.50
CA LEU A 112 -11.69 11.50 2.57
C LEU A 112 -12.65 12.40 3.34
N MET A 113 -12.19 13.55 3.82
CA MET A 113 -13.01 14.51 4.55
C MET A 113 -14.08 15.16 3.65
N GLY A 114 -13.77 15.38 2.37
CA GLY A 114 -14.75 15.79 1.35
C GLY A 114 -15.87 14.77 1.17
N ALA A 115 -15.55 13.47 1.10
CA ALA A 115 -16.54 12.39 1.01
C ALA A 115 -17.41 12.31 2.28
N VAL A 116 -16.82 12.44 3.47
CA VAL A 116 -17.58 12.45 4.74
C VAL A 116 -18.51 13.67 4.82
N LEU A 117 -18.01 14.87 4.51
CA LEU A 117 -18.82 16.10 4.51
C LEU A 117 -19.98 16.02 3.51
N SER A 118 -19.71 15.58 2.28
CA SER A 118 -20.72 15.50 1.23
C SER A 118 -21.76 14.40 1.49
N MET A 119 -21.38 13.27 2.11
CA MET A 119 -22.31 12.27 2.65
C MET A 119 -23.21 12.89 3.72
N VAL A 120 -22.63 13.52 4.75
CA VAL A 120 -23.40 14.13 5.86
C VAL A 120 -24.37 15.22 5.37
N LYS A 121 -23.95 16.02 4.38
CA LYS A 121 -24.82 16.99 3.69
C LYS A 121 -25.93 16.29 2.89
N CYS A 122 -25.62 15.21 2.17
CA CYS A 122 -26.60 14.42 1.42
C CYS A 122 -27.69 13.82 2.34
N ASN A 123 -27.31 13.28 3.50
CA ASN A 123 -28.22 12.72 4.49
C ASN A 123 -29.10 13.81 5.12
N SER A 124 -28.50 14.93 5.52
CA SER A 124 -29.23 16.11 6.04
C SER A 124 -30.17 16.73 4.99
N CYS A 125 -29.90 16.47 3.70
CA CYS A 125 -30.76 16.81 2.56
C CYS A 125 -31.84 15.77 2.24
N ALA A 126 -31.88 14.63 2.96
CA ALA A 126 -32.91 13.59 2.88
C ALA A 126 -33.84 13.58 4.10
N ASP A 127 -33.31 13.80 5.31
CA ASP A 127 -34.06 13.71 6.59
C ASP A 127 -35.20 14.75 6.72
N ARG A 128 -35.21 15.82 5.92
CA ARG A 128 -36.29 16.82 5.89
C ARG A 128 -37.52 16.34 5.10
N LEU A 129 -38.14 15.25 5.55
CA LEU A 129 -39.48 14.86 5.12
C LEU A 129 -40.52 15.78 5.79
N PRO A 130 -41.48 16.38 5.04
CA PRO A 130 -42.31 17.47 5.56
C PRO A 130 -43.49 16.97 6.41
N ILE A 131 -43.30 16.85 7.73
CA ILE A 131 -44.41 16.64 8.68
C ILE A 131 -45.10 17.98 8.97
N HIS A 132 -46.11 18.30 8.16
CA HIS A 132 -47.30 19.12 8.47
C HIS A 132 -47.20 20.32 9.46
N VAL A 133 -46.23 21.23 9.29
CA VAL A 133 -46.35 22.62 9.79
C VAL A 133 -45.92 23.63 8.73
N ALA A 134 -46.64 23.63 7.59
CA ALA A 134 -46.49 24.64 6.54
C ALA A 134 -47.41 25.85 6.82
N ILE A 135 -47.30 26.45 8.02
CA ILE A 135 -48.08 27.63 8.43
C ILE A 135 -47.13 28.76 8.85
N ILE A 136 -46.79 29.58 7.86
CA ILE A 136 -46.82 31.05 7.89
C ILE A 136 -45.85 31.79 8.87
N LEU A 137 -44.97 32.60 8.27
CA LEU A 137 -44.14 33.73 8.78
C LEU A 137 -42.65 33.52 9.11
N PHE A 138 -41.81 34.28 8.37
CA PHE A 138 -40.45 34.79 8.65
C PHE A 138 -39.30 33.78 8.91
N THR A 139 -38.55 33.41 7.86
CA THR A 139 -37.09 33.72 7.68
C THR A 139 -36.48 33.13 6.39
N ASP A 140 -36.92 33.62 5.22
CA ASP A 140 -36.62 33.03 3.89
C ASP A 140 -35.28 33.42 3.22
N LEU A 141 -34.14 33.48 3.95
CA LEU A 141 -32.87 33.92 3.31
C LEU A 141 -31.57 33.13 3.63
N LEU A 142 -31.54 32.09 4.47
CA LEU A 142 -30.27 31.38 4.74
C LEU A 142 -30.34 29.87 5.05
N TYR A 143 -31.45 29.18 4.76
CA TYR A 143 -31.52 27.71 4.94
C TYR A 143 -32.21 27.01 3.76
N TRP A 144 -31.44 26.79 2.69
CA TRP A 144 -31.89 26.11 1.47
C TRP A 144 -32.52 24.75 1.77
N SER A 145 -33.81 24.61 1.52
CA SER A 145 -34.57 23.40 1.84
C SER A 145 -34.35 22.31 0.79
N CYS A 146 -33.26 21.57 0.96
CA CYS A 146 -33.04 20.29 0.30
C CYS A 146 -34.26 19.36 0.42
N ARG A 147 -34.55 18.67 -0.69
CA ARG A 147 -35.43 17.49 -0.74
C ARG A 147 -34.74 16.37 -1.52
N PRO A 148 -35.10 15.09 -1.30
CA PRO A 148 -34.74 13.99 -2.18
C PRO A 148 -34.90 14.33 -3.68
N PHE A 149 -33.95 13.90 -4.50
CA PHE A 149 -33.89 14.17 -5.95
C PHE A 149 -33.82 15.65 -6.38
N SER A 150 -33.71 16.61 -5.46
CA SER A 150 -33.40 18.01 -5.81
C SER A 150 -32.01 18.16 -6.40
N ALA A 151 -31.76 19.23 -7.17
CA ALA A 151 -30.45 19.51 -7.76
C ALA A 151 -29.32 19.58 -6.70
N SER A 152 -29.60 20.14 -5.52
CA SER A 152 -28.64 20.17 -4.41
C SER A 152 -28.36 18.77 -3.84
N TRP A 153 -29.38 17.91 -3.71
CA TRP A 153 -29.19 16.51 -3.29
C TRP A 153 -28.35 15.72 -4.29
N TRP A 154 -28.62 15.86 -5.60
CA TRP A 154 -27.80 15.26 -6.66
C TRP A 154 -26.37 15.80 -6.68
N PHE A 155 -26.16 17.10 -6.42
CA PHE A 155 -24.83 17.69 -6.29
C PHE A 155 -24.05 17.06 -5.13
N TRP A 156 -24.61 17.00 -3.91
CA TRP A 156 -23.92 16.40 -2.76
C TRP A 156 -23.66 14.89 -2.94
N LEU A 157 -24.63 14.14 -3.50
CA LEU A 157 -24.45 12.71 -3.79
C LEU A 157 -23.36 12.47 -4.84
N SER A 158 -23.32 13.27 -5.91
CA SER A 158 -22.30 13.16 -6.95
C SER A 158 -20.92 13.62 -6.46
N LEU A 159 -20.85 14.67 -5.63
CA LEU A 159 -19.62 15.14 -4.99
C LEU A 159 -19.05 14.10 -4.01
N THR A 160 -19.92 13.34 -3.34
CA THR A 160 -19.52 12.16 -2.55
C THR A 160 -18.85 11.13 -3.47
N GLY A 161 -19.46 10.82 -4.62
CA GLY A 161 -18.89 9.93 -5.63
C GLY A 161 -17.51 10.37 -6.16
N VAL A 162 -17.38 11.64 -6.54
CA VAL A 162 -16.11 12.24 -6.99
C VAL A 162 -15.05 12.16 -5.90
N SER A 163 -15.43 12.39 -4.64
CA SER A 163 -14.53 12.36 -3.49
C SER A 163 -14.10 10.93 -3.12
N LEU A 164 -14.99 9.94 -3.25
CA LEU A 164 -14.63 8.52 -3.14
C LEU A 164 -13.64 8.10 -4.25
N ALA A 165 -13.86 8.54 -5.49
CA ALA A 165 -12.93 8.30 -6.60
C ALA A 165 -11.55 8.90 -6.29
N GLY A 166 -11.51 10.13 -5.78
CA GLY A 166 -10.29 10.82 -5.36
C GLY A 166 -9.55 10.08 -4.25
N ALA A 167 -10.25 9.67 -3.19
CA ALA A 167 -9.65 8.95 -2.07
C ALA A 167 -9.04 7.61 -2.51
N MET A 168 -9.76 6.81 -3.29
CA MET A 168 -9.24 5.57 -3.88
C MET A 168 -8.05 5.85 -4.82
N GLY A 169 -8.15 6.88 -5.65
CA GLY A 169 -7.13 7.28 -6.63
C GLY A 169 -5.82 7.77 -6.03
N VAL A 170 -5.79 8.14 -4.73
CA VAL A 170 -4.56 8.59 -4.03
C VAL A 170 -3.86 7.43 -3.30
N LYS A 171 -4.58 6.67 -2.47
CA LYS A 171 -4.07 5.47 -1.76
C LYS A 171 -5.21 4.49 -1.51
N PHE A 172 -4.94 3.18 -1.54
CA PHE A 172 -5.93 2.15 -1.19
C PHE A 172 -6.53 2.24 0.23
N VAL A 173 -5.96 3.05 1.13
CA VAL A 173 -6.58 3.41 2.42
C VAL A 173 -7.93 4.12 2.21
N GLY A 174 -8.15 4.79 1.07
CA GLY A 174 -9.44 5.36 0.67
C GLY A 174 -10.58 4.34 0.52
N LEU A 175 -10.29 3.04 0.44
CA LEU A 175 -11.32 2.00 0.47
C LEU A 175 -12.07 1.97 1.83
N PHE A 176 -11.48 2.48 2.91
CA PHE A 176 -12.13 2.56 4.22
C PHE A 176 -13.23 3.64 4.26
N VAL A 177 -13.08 4.75 3.52
CA VAL A 177 -14.16 5.74 3.38
C VAL A 177 -15.23 5.29 2.39
N VAL A 178 -14.88 4.50 1.37
CA VAL A 178 -15.87 3.79 0.53
C VAL A 178 -16.72 2.84 1.39
N LEU A 179 -16.10 2.10 2.31
CA LEU A 179 -16.82 1.22 3.23
C LEU A 179 -17.69 1.99 4.23
N LEU A 180 -17.21 3.13 4.75
CA LEU A 180 -17.99 4.01 5.63
C LEU A 180 -19.24 4.56 4.92
N VAL A 181 -19.07 5.15 3.73
CA VAL A 181 -20.18 5.68 2.92
C VAL A 181 -21.11 4.56 2.47
N GLY A 182 -20.57 3.38 2.14
CA GLY A 182 -21.36 2.19 1.78
C GLY A 182 -22.24 1.69 2.93
N LEU A 183 -21.68 1.56 4.14
CA LEU A 183 -22.45 1.18 5.34
C LEU A 183 -23.49 2.23 5.72
N ASN A 184 -23.18 3.52 5.59
CA ASN A 184 -24.18 4.58 5.74
C ASN A 184 -25.29 4.44 4.68
N THR A 185 -24.93 4.22 3.42
CA THR A 185 -25.88 4.09 2.31
C THR A 185 -26.83 2.90 2.52
N VAL A 186 -26.33 1.79 3.07
CA VAL A 186 -27.14 0.63 3.48
C VAL A 186 -28.07 0.99 4.64
N TYR A 187 -27.58 1.74 5.64
CA TYR A 187 -28.39 2.24 6.74
C TYR A 187 -29.52 3.16 6.24
N ASP A 188 -29.23 4.16 5.40
CA ASP A 188 -30.24 5.04 4.82
C ASP A 188 -31.32 4.26 4.05
N LEU A 189 -30.90 3.24 3.28
CA LEU A 189 -31.80 2.41 2.49
C LEU A 189 -32.65 1.49 3.38
N TRP A 190 -32.13 1.06 4.52
CA TRP A 190 -32.88 0.30 5.52
C TRP A 190 -33.98 1.16 6.16
N ASP A 191 -33.66 2.37 6.62
CA ASP A 191 -34.64 3.29 7.20
C ASP A 191 -35.70 3.76 6.16
N LEU A 192 -35.28 3.96 4.91
CA LEU A 192 -36.21 4.23 3.79
C LEU A 192 -37.11 3.04 3.45
N LEU A 193 -36.64 1.80 3.63
CA LEU A 193 -37.44 0.58 3.42
C LEU A 193 -38.42 0.33 4.58
N GLY A 194 -38.06 0.70 5.80
CA GLY A 194 -38.95 0.64 6.98
C GLY A 194 -40.08 1.66 6.94
N ASN A 195 -39.97 2.73 6.13
CA ASN A 195 -40.99 3.75 6.02
C ASN A 195 -42.15 3.34 5.09
N LEU A 196 -43.19 2.75 5.69
CA LEU A 196 -44.42 2.29 5.02
C LEU A 196 -45.21 3.37 4.24
N SER A 197 -44.87 4.66 4.36
CA SER A 197 -45.47 5.73 3.54
C SER A 197 -44.83 5.89 2.15
N LEU A 198 -43.68 5.26 1.90
CA LEU A 198 -42.96 5.35 0.63
C LEU A 198 -43.34 4.21 -0.33
N SER A 199 -43.52 4.54 -1.61
CA SER A 199 -43.76 3.53 -2.63
C SER A 199 -42.47 2.81 -3.04
N LEU A 200 -42.58 1.52 -3.39
CA LEU A 200 -41.44 0.72 -3.88
C LEU A 200 -40.77 1.33 -5.12
N VAL A 201 -41.52 2.09 -5.94
CA VAL A 201 -40.98 2.85 -7.08
C VAL A 201 -40.07 3.99 -6.61
N MET A 202 -40.43 4.70 -5.54
CA MET A 202 -39.57 5.74 -4.96
C MET A 202 -38.31 5.15 -4.32
N PHE A 203 -38.44 4.01 -3.61
CA PHE A 203 -37.31 3.25 -3.11
C PHE A 203 -36.37 2.81 -4.25
N GLY A 204 -36.91 2.27 -5.34
CA GLY A 204 -36.15 1.88 -6.53
C GLY A 204 -35.37 3.05 -7.16
N LYS A 205 -35.98 4.25 -7.21
CA LYS A 205 -35.28 5.48 -7.64
C LYS A 205 -34.14 5.86 -6.69
N HIS A 206 -34.33 5.73 -5.38
CA HIS A 206 -33.29 6.01 -4.38
C HIS A 206 -32.11 5.03 -4.49
N LEU A 207 -32.40 3.73 -4.70
CA LEU A 207 -31.39 2.71 -4.92
C LEU A 207 -30.60 2.99 -6.20
N LEU A 208 -31.29 3.24 -7.33
CA LEU A 208 -30.64 3.51 -8.61
C LEU A 208 -29.75 4.76 -8.57
N ALA A 209 -30.23 5.86 -7.96
CA ALA A 209 -29.44 7.09 -7.80
C ALA A 209 -28.16 6.85 -6.98
N ARG A 210 -28.24 6.07 -5.88
CA ARG A 210 -27.09 5.69 -5.06
C ARG A 210 -26.12 4.78 -5.82
N VAL A 211 -26.60 3.79 -6.59
CA VAL A 211 -25.75 2.94 -7.45
C VAL A 211 -25.01 3.77 -8.50
N LEU A 212 -25.70 4.70 -9.17
CA LEU A 212 -25.09 5.56 -10.19
C LEU A 212 -24.02 6.48 -9.61
N CYS A 213 -24.32 7.23 -8.54
CA CYS A 213 -23.40 8.22 -7.99
C CYS A 213 -22.32 7.64 -7.06
N LEU A 214 -22.55 6.50 -6.40
CA LEU A 214 -21.63 5.94 -5.39
C LEU A 214 -20.93 4.64 -5.82
N ILE A 215 -21.29 4.04 -6.97
CA ILE A 215 -20.61 2.86 -7.52
C ILE A 215 -20.14 3.10 -8.96
N VAL A 216 -21.04 3.51 -9.87
CA VAL A 216 -20.70 3.68 -11.29
C VAL A 216 -19.80 4.90 -11.51
N LEU A 217 -20.18 6.07 -10.99
CA LEU A 217 -19.41 7.31 -11.12
C LEU A 217 -18.00 7.19 -10.50
N PRO A 218 -17.80 6.65 -9.27
CA PRO A 218 -16.46 6.52 -8.71
C PRO A 218 -15.58 5.55 -9.49
N LEU A 219 -16.14 4.43 -9.98
CA LEU A 219 -15.41 3.46 -10.79
C LEU A 219 -15.01 4.06 -12.15
N ALA A 220 -15.93 4.75 -12.83
CA ALA A 220 -15.65 5.43 -14.09
C ALA A 220 -14.51 6.46 -13.94
N LEU A 221 -14.61 7.35 -12.94
CA LEU A 221 -13.57 8.33 -12.64
C LEU A 221 -12.23 7.67 -12.29
N TYR A 222 -12.24 6.60 -11.48
CA TYR A 222 -11.04 5.85 -11.14
C TYR A 222 -10.38 5.21 -12.38
N THR A 223 -11.15 4.60 -13.29
CA THR A 223 -10.60 4.09 -14.57
C THR A 223 -10.04 5.21 -15.45
N ALA A 224 -10.68 6.38 -15.49
CA ALA A 224 -10.18 7.54 -16.22
C ALA A 224 -8.85 8.07 -15.66
N MET A 225 -8.65 8.04 -14.32
CA MET A 225 -7.36 8.40 -13.71
C MET A 225 -6.23 7.46 -14.16
N PHE A 226 -6.50 6.17 -14.34
CA PHE A 226 -5.51 5.23 -14.90
C PHE A 226 -5.30 5.43 -16.41
N ALA A 227 -6.35 5.75 -17.18
CA ALA A 227 -6.21 6.11 -18.59
C ALA A 227 -5.28 7.33 -18.78
N VAL A 228 -5.46 8.39 -17.97
CA VAL A 228 -4.57 9.56 -17.96
C VAL A 228 -3.15 9.18 -17.53
N HIS A 229 -2.99 8.37 -16.48
CA HIS A 229 -1.68 7.90 -16.01
C HIS A 229 -0.86 7.21 -17.13
N PHE A 230 -1.45 6.24 -17.85
CA PHE A 230 -0.75 5.56 -18.94
C PHE A 230 -0.58 6.42 -20.21
N ALA A 231 -1.53 7.33 -20.50
CA ALA A 231 -1.39 8.27 -21.62
C ALA A 231 -0.27 9.30 -21.40
N VAL A 232 0.00 9.70 -20.15
CA VAL A 232 1.07 10.65 -19.80
C VAL A 232 2.44 9.95 -19.71
N LEU A 233 2.52 8.76 -19.11
CA LEU A 233 3.78 8.04 -18.91
C LEU A 233 4.15 7.15 -20.11
N ASN A 234 4.41 7.77 -21.26
CA ASN A 234 4.61 7.06 -22.54
C ASN A 234 6.07 6.69 -22.87
N ARG A 235 7.03 6.91 -21.97
CA ARG A 235 8.47 6.55 -22.15
C ARG A 235 8.91 5.47 -21.18
N SER A 236 9.95 4.71 -21.53
CA SER A 236 10.57 3.73 -20.60
C SER A 236 11.11 4.41 -19.33
N GLY A 237 11.30 3.62 -18.27
CA GLY A 237 11.73 4.14 -16.97
C GLY A 237 11.76 3.06 -15.88
N PRO A 238 12.28 3.35 -14.68
CA PRO A 238 12.71 2.33 -13.71
C PRO A 238 11.60 1.43 -13.14
N GLY A 239 10.33 1.65 -13.51
CA GLY A 239 9.21 0.77 -13.15
C GLY A 239 8.77 -0.23 -14.23
N ASP A 240 9.28 -0.15 -15.46
CA ASP A 240 8.78 -0.95 -16.59
C ASP A 240 9.05 -2.45 -16.41
N GLY A 241 10.18 -2.83 -15.82
CA GLY A 241 10.59 -4.20 -15.52
C GLY A 241 9.56 -5.04 -14.75
N PHE A 242 8.73 -4.41 -13.91
CA PHE A 242 7.69 -5.08 -13.11
C PHE A 242 6.49 -5.56 -13.93
N PHE A 243 6.28 -5.01 -15.12
CA PHE A 243 5.17 -5.30 -16.03
C PHE A 243 5.55 -6.33 -17.12
N SER A 244 4.53 -6.81 -17.83
CA SER A 244 4.66 -7.66 -19.00
C SER A 244 5.43 -6.98 -20.14
N SER A 245 6.19 -7.80 -20.87
CA SER A 245 6.90 -7.42 -22.09
C SER A 245 5.98 -6.81 -23.16
N ALA A 246 4.71 -7.24 -23.16
CA ALA A 246 3.66 -6.72 -24.04
C ALA A 246 3.29 -5.26 -23.70
N PHE A 247 3.22 -4.90 -22.41
CA PHE A 247 3.11 -3.50 -21.98
C PHE A 247 4.40 -2.72 -22.25
N GLN A 248 5.57 -3.29 -21.94
CA GLN A 248 6.87 -2.63 -22.17
C GLN A 248 7.11 -2.23 -23.64
N SER A 249 6.61 -3.02 -24.60
CA SER A 249 6.69 -2.71 -26.04
C SER A 249 5.93 -1.43 -26.46
N GLN A 250 5.03 -0.90 -25.61
CA GLN A 250 4.34 0.37 -25.84
C GLN A 250 5.15 1.60 -25.38
N LEU A 251 6.20 1.41 -24.57
CA LEU A 251 6.95 2.51 -23.95
C LEU A 251 8.08 3.00 -24.85
N ILE A 252 8.04 4.28 -25.24
CA ILE A 252 9.05 4.90 -26.11
C ILE A 252 10.42 4.84 -25.44
N GLY A 253 11.41 4.30 -26.15
CA GLY A 253 12.78 4.09 -25.65
C GLY A 253 13.00 2.78 -24.88
N ASN A 254 12.01 1.88 -24.81
CA ASN A 254 12.22 0.52 -24.36
C ASN A 254 12.90 -0.32 -25.46
N ASN A 255 13.75 -1.29 -25.08
CA ASN A 255 14.41 -2.21 -26.03
C ASN A 255 13.43 -3.13 -26.79
N LEU A 256 12.15 -3.19 -26.43
CA LEU A 256 11.09 -3.91 -27.16
C LEU A 256 10.22 -2.99 -28.04
N HIS A 257 10.38 -1.67 -27.97
CA HIS A 257 9.51 -0.72 -28.66
C HIS A 257 9.80 -0.70 -30.17
N ASN A 258 8.79 -1.03 -30.98
CA ASN A 258 8.87 -1.11 -32.44
C ASN A 258 9.99 -2.05 -32.96
N VAL A 259 10.41 -3.03 -32.15
CA VAL A 259 11.29 -4.10 -32.62
C VAL A 259 10.49 -5.06 -33.50
N SER A 260 11.17 -5.69 -34.46
CA SER A 260 10.65 -6.84 -35.18
C SER A 260 11.43 -8.08 -34.72
N ILE A 261 10.71 -9.13 -34.31
CA ILE A 261 11.31 -10.40 -33.86
C ILE A 261 10.67 -11.56 -34.63
N PRO A 262 11.33 -12.73 -34.75
CA PRO A 262 10.71 -13.87 -35.40
C PRO A 262 9.62 -14.47 -34.50
N GLU A 263 8.41 -14.65 -35.03
CA GLU A 263 7.25 -15.11 -34.24
C GLU A 263 7.45 -16.53 -33.66
N HIS A 264 8.16 -17.40 -34.38
CA HIS A 264 8.24 -18.83 -34.10
C HIS A 264 9.63 -19.28 -33.63
N LEU A 265 9.65 -20.07 -32.57
CA LEU A 265 10.89 -20.58 -31.95
C LEU A 265 11.54 -21.66 -32.81
N ALA A 266 12.86 -21.61 -32.99
CA ALA A 266 13.63 -22.58 -33.76
C ALA A 266 14.87 -23.07 -33.02
N TYR A 267 15.42 -24.20 -33.45
CA TYR A 267 16.74 -24.66 -33.01
C TYR A 267 17.82 -23.74 -33.60
N GLY A 268 18.91 -23.53 -32.84
CA GLY A 268 19.92 -22.51 -33.14
C GLY A 268 19.50 -21.07 -32.81
N SER A 269 18.26 -20.84 -32.37
CA SER A 269 17.83 -19.53 -31.88
C SER A 269 18.49 -19.16 -30.55
N VAL A 270 18.89 -17.90 -30.42
CA VAL A 270 19.28 -17.29 -29.14
C VAL A 270 18.07 -16.53 -28.57
N VAL A 271 17.80 -16.72 -27.28
CA VAL A 271 16.62 -16.16 -26.60
C VAL A 271 16.92 -15.65 -25.19
N THR A 272 16.07 -14.75 -24.69
CA THR A 272 15.94 -14.47 -23.25
C THR A 272 14.64 -15.10 -22.71
N MET A 273 14.69 -15.64 -21.49
CA MET A 273 13.53 -16.28 -20.83
C MET A 273 13.15 -15.54 -19.55
N LYS A 274 11.96 -14.91 -19.50
CA LYS A 274 11.44 -14.22 -18.30
C LYS A 274 10.38 -15.05 -17.58
N ASN A 275 10.47 -15.13 -16.25
CA ASN A 275 9.52 -15.90 -15.43
C ASN A 275 8.17 -15.15 -15.28
N LEU A 276 7.03 -15.87 -15.31
CA LEU A 276 5.69 -15.26 -15.21
C LEU A 276 5.24 -14.90 -13.78
N ARG A 277 5.99 -15.28 -12.74
CA ARG A 277 5.87 -14.65 -11.43
C ARG A 277 6.22 -13.17 -11.61
N MET A 278 5.32 -12.22 -11.34
CA MET A 278 5.69 -10.78 -11.41
C MET A 278 6.77 -10.42 -10.37
N ALA A 279 7.60 -9.42 -10.69
CA ALA A 279 8.98 -9.31 -10.20
C ALA A 279 9.80 -10.60 -10.45
N GLY A 280 9.55 -11.23 -11.60
CA GLY A 280 10.26 -12.39 -12.13
C GLY A 280 11.44 -11.91 -12.96
N GLY A 281 12.61 -12.48 -12.68
CA GLY A 281 13.80 -12.19 -13.46
C GLY A 281 13.84 -12.96 -14.77
N TYR A 282 14.79 -12.57 -15.60
CA TYR A 282 15.31 -13.35 -16.70
C TYR A 282 16.13 -14.52 -16.15
N LEU A 283 16.05 -15.70 -16.78
CA LEU A 283 16.94 -16.81 -16.50
C LEU A 283 18.39 -16.37 -16.80
N HIS A 284 19.25 -16.40 -15.79
CA HIS A 284 20.55 -15.77 -15.80
C HIS A 284 21.63 -16.73 -15.29
N SER A 285 22.85 -16.63 -15.81
CA SER A 285 23.99 -17.38 -15.29
C SER A 285 25.28 -16.58 -15.47
N HIS A 286 26.22 -16.71 -14.54
CA HIS A 286 27.47 -15.95 -14.53
C HIS A 286 28.61 -16.83 -13.99
N TRP A 287 29.87 -16.47 -14.25
CA TRP A 287 31.04 -17.33 -14.02
C TRP A 287 31.27 -17.83 -12.57
N HIS A 288 30.59 -17.26 -11.57
CA HIS A 288 30.66 -17.72 -10.18
C HIS A 288 30.03 -19.11 -9.99
N LEU A 289 30.63 -19.90 -9.09
CA LEU A 289 30.11 -21.21 -8.67
C LEU A 289 29.27 -21.07 -7.38
N TYR A 290 28.41 -22.06 -7.08
CA TYR A 290 27.83 -22.18 -5.75
C TYR A 290 28.93 -22.43 -4.69
N PRO A 291 28.83 -21.81 -3.50
CA PRO A 291 29.83 -21.95 -2.45
C PRO A 291 29.78 -23.32 -1.77
N GLU A 292 30.88 -23.70 -1.12
CA GLU A 292 31.00 -24.96 -0.39
C GLU A 292 29.92 -25.07 0.70
N GLY A 293 29.35 -26.27 0.86
CA GLY A 293 28.21 -26.53 1.75
C GLY A 293 26.83 -26.16 1.20
N ILE A 294 26.73 -25.54 0.02
CA ILE A 294 25.45 -25.19 -0.63
C ILE A 294 25.27 -25.98 -1.93
N GLY A 295 24.90 -27.26 -1.77
CA GLY A 295 24.64 -28.17 -2.89
C GLY A 295 25.92 -28.55 -3.65
N ALA A 296 25.80 -28.77 -4.96
CA ALA A 296 26.94 -29.05 -5.83
C ALA A 296 27.67 -27.75 -6.23
N ARG A 297 29.01 -27.81 -6.27
CA ARG A 297 29.91 -26.69 -6.64
C ARG A 297 30.00 -26.50 -8.17
N GLN A 298 28.86 -26.26 -8.80
CA GLN A 298 28.72 -25.96 -10.24
C GLN A 298 28.37 -24.46 -10.45
N GLN A 299 28.25 -24.00 -11.70
CA GLN A 299 27.97 -22.60 -12.01
C GLN A 299 26.59 -22.17 -11.47
N GLN A 300 26.49 -20.94 -10.95
CA GLN A 300 25.22 -20.40 -10.44
C GLN A 300 24.22 -20.13 -11.57
N VAL A 301 22.98 -20.56 -11.39
CA VAL A 301 21.84 -20.16 -12.23
C VAL A 301 20.79 -19.48 -11.36
N THR A 302 20.35 -18.32 -11.80
CA THR A 302 19.51 -17.39 -11.02
C THR A 302 18.44 -16.77 -11.90
N ALA A 303 17.59 -15.93 -11.29
CA ALA A 303 16.69 -15.04 -11.99
C ALA A 303 17.11 -13.59 -11.70
N TYR A 304 17.66 -12.91 -12.71
CA TYR A 304 18.13 -11.52 -12.62
C TYR A 304 17.08 -10.53 -13.12
N LEU A 305 16.91 -9.39 -12.45
CA LEU A 305 15.77 -8.49 -12.69
C LEU A 305 15.96 -7.51 -13.86
N HIS A 306 17.17 -7.41 -14.41
CA HIS A 306 17.51 -6.46 -15.49
C HIS A 306 17.93 -7.22 -16.76
N LYS A 307 17.87 -6.55 -17.92
CA LYS A 307 18.40 -7.11 -19.18
C LYS A 307 19.92 -7.05 -19.17
N ASP A 308 20.55 -8.18 -19.47
CA ASP A 308 22.00 -8.42 -19.45
C ASP A 308 22.35 -9.39 -20.60
N LEU A 309 23.61 -9.41 -21.06
CA LEU A 309 24.11 -10.42 -22.00
C LEU A 309 24.12 -11.82 -21.37
N ASN A 310 24.33 -11.89 -20.05
CA ASN A 310 24.26 -13.10 -19.21
C ASN A 310 22.81 -13.63 -19.02
N ASN A 311 21.84 -13.12 -19.78
CA ASN A 311 20.47 -13.63 -19.87
C ASN A 311 20.21 -14.41 -21.18
N LEU A 312 21.23 -14.54 -22.05
CA LEU A 312 21.10 -15.12 -23.39
C LEU A 312 21.34 -16.64 -23.37
N TRP A 313 20.35 -17.40 -23.83
CA TRP A 313 20.41 -18.86 -23.94
C TRP A 313 20.23 -19.30 -25.40
N LEU A 314 21.05 -20.25 -25.83
CA LEU A 314 20.99 -20.90 -27.14
C LEU A 314 20.18 -22.19 -27.03
N ILE A 315 19.22 -22.40 -27.94
CA ILE A 315 18.40 -23.61 -27.99
C ILE A 315 19.05 -24.65 -28.90
N LYS A 316 19.59 -25.72 -28.31
CA LYS A 316 20.14 -26.89 -29.01
C LYS A 316 19.19 -28.09 -28.92
N LYS A 317 19.36 -29.03 -29.85
CA LYS A 317 18.75 -30.36 -29.79
C LYS A 317 19.38 -31.19 -28.66
N HIS A 318 18.67 -32.21 -28.18
CA HIS A 318 19.20 -33.12 -27.16
C HIS A 318 20.15 -34.18 -27.75
N ASP A 319 19.89 -34.56 -29.00
CA ASP A 319 20.34 -35.74 -29.74
C ASP A 319 21.39 -35.45 -30.82
N SER A 320 21.66 -34.17 -31.10
CA SER A 320 22.65 -33.76 -32.10
C SER A 320 23.42 -32.53 -31.62
N ASP A 321 24.74 -32.67 -31.46
CA ASP A 321 25.67 -31.56 -31.20
C ASP A 321 26.04 -30.79 -32.49
N THR A 322 25.36 -31.07 -33.60
CA THR A 322 25.53 -30.39 -34.89
C THR A 322 25.26 -28.89 -34.77
N ASP A 323 26.18 -28.07 -35.27
CA ASP A 323 26.07 -26.62 -35.19
C ASP A 323 25.06 -26.08 -36.22
N LEU A 324 23.78 -26.05 -35.84
CA LEU A 324 22.65 -25.52 -36.63
C LEU A 324 22.73 -24.00 -36.88
N SER A 325 23.84 -23.38 -36.46
CA SER A 325 24.26 -22.01 -36.76
C SER A 325 24.68 -21.81 -38.23
N ASP A 326 25.13 -22.85 -38.92
CA ASP A 326 25.51 -22.80 -40.34
C ASP A 326 24.35 -22.31 -41.22
N PRO A 327 24.50 -21.22 -42.03
CA PRO A 327 23.45 -20.69 -42.90
C PRO A 327 22.82 -21.68 -43.87
N SER A 328 23.54 -22.74 -44.27
CA SER A 328 23.08 -23.76 -45.22
C SER A 328 22.11 -24.79 -44.62
N SER A 329 22.11 -24.95 -43.29
CA SER A 329 21.26 -25.95 -42.61
C SER A 329 19.80 -25.49 -42.48
N PRO A 330 18.81 -26.37 -42.77
CA PRO A 330 17.39 -26.00 -42.81
C PRO A 330 16.86 -25.55 -41.46
N VAL A 331 15.84 -24.69 -41.49
CA VAL A 331 15.21 -24.14 -40.28
C VAL A 331 14.28 -25.16 -39.63
N GLU A 332 14.72 -25.73 -38.51
CA GLU A 332 13.91 -26.62 -37.68
C GLU A 332 13.24 -25.87 -36.53
N PHE A 333 11.90 -25.89 -36.49
CA PHE A 333 11.11 -25.23 -35.46
C PHE A 333 10.91 -26.10 -34.21
N VAL A 334 10.96 -25.47 -33.03
CA VAL A 334 10.66 -26.09 -31.74
C VAL A 334 9.14 -26.15 -31.53
N ARG A 335 8.65 -27.33 -31.14
CA ARG A 335 7.24 -27.64 -30.95
C ARG A 335 6.94 -27.97 -29.49
N HIS A 336 5.67 -27.89 -29.12
CA HIS A 336 5.22 -28.38 -27.84
C HIS A 336 5.39 -29.92 -27.75
N GLY A 337 6.21 -30.37 -26.80
CA GLY A 337 6.46 -31.77 -26.48
C GLY A 337 7.92 -32.18 -26.65
N ASP A 338 8.68 -31.40 -27.41
CA ASP A 338 10.07 -31.68 -27.79
C ASP A 338 11.01 -31.65 -26.59
N ILE A 339 12.19 -32.26 -26.74
CA ILE A 339 13.29 -32.20 -25.76
C ILE A 339 14.36 -31.26 -26.31
N ILE A 340 14.82 -30.34 -25.47
CA ILE A 340 15.82 -29.32 -25.80
C ILE A 340 16.96 -29.35 -24.79
N ARG A 341 18.13 -28.86 -25.23
CA ARG A 341 19.25 -28.47 -24.37
C ARG A 341 19.35 -26.94 -24.42
N LEU A 342 19.53 -26.30 -23.26
CA LEU A 342 19.67 -24.85 -23.16
C LEU A 342 21.11 -24.52 -22.76
N GLU A 343 21.87 -23.93 -23.67
CA GLU A 343 23.27 -23.53 -23.43
C GLU A 343 23.34 -22.02 -23.14
N HIS A 344 23.98 -21.64 -22.03
CA HIS A 344 24.20 -20.25 -21.69
C HIS A 344 25.28 -19.64 -22.59
N LYS A 345 24.94 -18.58 -23.33
CA LYS A 345 25.76 -18.07 -24.44
C LYS A 345 27.14 -17.56 -24.02
N GLU A 346 27.26 -16.93 -22.85
CA GLU A 346 28.51 -16.30 -22.40
C GLU A 346 29.50 -17.31 -21.79
N THR A 347 29.00 -18.39 -21.16
CA THR A 347 29.84 -19.35 -20.42
C THR A 347 29.89 -20.75 -21.04
N SER A 348 29.15 -20.97 -22.14
CA SER A 348 29.03 -22.23 -22.88
C SER A 348 28.70 -23.45 -22.00
N ARG A 349 27.86 -23.23 -20.97
CA ARG A 349 27.38 -24.25 -20.03
C ARG A 349 25.91 -24.55 -20.24
N ASN A 350 25.53 -25.81 -20.08
CA ASN A 350 24.14 -26.26 -20.18
C ASN A 350 23.38 -25.97 -18.88
N LEU A 351 22.09 -25.66 -19.01
CA LEU A 351 21.15 -25.63 -17.90
C LEU A 351 20.94 -27.05 -17.36
N HIS A 352 21.33 -27.27 -16.10
CA HIS A 352 21.42 -28.59 -15.49
C HIS A 352 20.59 -28.68 -14.20
N SER A 353 20.11 -29.86 -13.82
CA SER A 353 19.48 -30.09 -12.51
C SER A 353 19.66 -31.50 -12.00
N HIS A 354 19.95 -31.63 -10.70
CA HIS A 354 20.35 -32.88 -10.06
C HIS A 354 19.66 -33.05 -8.69
N GLN A 355 19.76 -34.23 -8.08
CA GLN A 355 19.05 -34.55 -6.82
C GLN A 355 19.62 -33.90 -5.54
N HIS A 356 20.44 -32.85 -5.65
CA HIS A 356 20.83 -32.00 -4.51
C HIS A 356 19.76 -30.96 -4.18
N GLU A 357 19.61 -30.62 -2.90
CA GLU A 357 18.69 -29.59 -2.42
C GLU A 357 19.02 -28.19 -2.98
N ALA A 358 17.99 -27.39 -3.29
CA ALA A 358 18.16 -25.99 -3.63
C ALA A 358 18.60 -25.13 -2.42
N PRO A 359 19.40 -24.05 -2.63
CA PRO A 359 20.08 -23.31 -1.57
C PRO A 359 19.20 -22.87 -0.40
N LEU A 360 18.05 -22.26 -0.70
CA LEU A 360 17.09 -21.70 0.26
C LEU A 360 15.76 -22.46 0.27
N THR A 361 15.41 -23.12 -0.84
CA THR A 361 14.16 -23.89 -0.98
C THR A 361 14.44 -25.39 -0.98
N ARG A 362 14.91 -25.88 0.17
CA ARG A 362 15.38 -27.26 0.42
C ARG A 362 14.49 -28.41 -0.10
N LYS A 363 13.18 -28.18 -0.25
CA LYS A 363 12.21 -29.14 -0.83
C LYS A 363 12.22 -29.21 -2.38
N HIS A 364 13.01 -28.36 -3.04
CA HIS A 364 13.22 -28.36 -4.49
C HIS A 364 14.65 -28.79 -4.80
N PHE A 365 14.87 -29.21 -6.04
CA PHE A 365 16.19 -29.53 -6.54
C PHE A 365 16.96 -28.28 -6.99
N GLN A 366 18.27 -28.30 -6.83
CA GLN A 366 19.18 -27.27 -7.31
C GLN A 366 19.20 -27.22 -8.85
N VAL A 367 19.39 -26.02 -9.40
CA VAL A 367 19.60 -25.78 -10.83
C VAL A 367 20.93 -25.06 -10.99
N THR A 368 21.69 -25.44 -12.01
CA THR A 368 23.11 -25.08 -12.16
C THR A 368 23.48 -24.92 -13.63
N GLY A 369 24.66 -24.37 -13.90
CA GLY A 369 25.33 -24.48 -15.20
C GLY A 369 26.38 -25.61 -15.16
N TYR A 370 26.26 -26.58 -16.06
CA TYR A 370 27.17 -27.73 -16.18
C TYR A 370 27.67 -27.93 -17.63
N GLY A 371 28.41 -29.01 -17.90
CA GLY A 371 28.99 -29.27 -19.21
C GLY A 371 30.19 -28.38 -19.56
N ILE A 372 30.70 -28.47 -20.79
CA ILE A 372 31.71 -27.56 -21.40
C ILE A 372 31.41 -27.44 -22.89
N ASN A 373 31.39 -26.23 -23.44
CA ASN A 373 31.13 -25.96 -24.88
C ASN A 373 29.83 -26.63 -25.38
N GLY A 374 28.79 -26.61 -24.55
CA GLY A 374 27.51 -27.28 -24.81
C GLY A 374 27.50 -28.81 -24.66
N THR A 375 28.67 -29.47 -24.54
CA THR A 375 28.76 -30.91 -24.23
C THR A 375 28.46 -31.16 -22.75
N GLY A 376 27.75 -32.24 -22.41
CA GLY A 376 27.30 -32.52 -21.05
C GLY A 376 26.59 -33.87 -20.94
N ASP A 377 25.57 -33.98 -20.07
CA ASP A 377 24.92 -35.26 -19.74
C ASP A 377 23.39 -35.26 -19.92
N SER A 378 22.73 -36.38 -19.57
CA SER A 378 21.28 -36.53 -19.68
C SER A 378 20.47 -35.70 -18.66
N ASN A 379 21.12 -35.03 -17.71
CA ASN A 379 20.51 -34.07 -16.78
C ASN A 379 20.55 -32.62 -17.32
N ASP A 380 21.03 -32.43 -18.55
CA ASP A 380 20.92 -31.18 -19.31
C ASP A 380 19.64 -31.13 -20.18
N PHE A 381 18.80 -32.18 -20.11
CA PHE A 381 17.66 -32.39 -21.01
C PHE A 381 16.35 -31.87 -20.41
N TRP A 382 15.70 -30.93 -21.12
CA TRP A 382 14.45 -30.30 -20.71
C TRP A 382 13.35 -30.53 -21.76
N ARG A 383 12.20 -31.07 -21.34
CA ARG A 383 11.01 -31.15 -22.19
C ARG A 383 10.29 -29.80 -22.17
N ILE A 384 9.94 -29.27 -23.35
CA ILE A 384 9.26 -27.98 -23.49
C ILE A 384 7.75 -28.14 -23.68
N GLU A 385 6.99 -27.61 -22.70
CA GLU A 385 5.55 -27.81 -22.59
C GLU A 385 4.82 -26.47 -22.66
N VAL A 386 3.83 -26.33 -23.54
CA VAL A 386 3.07 -25.07 -23.70
C VAL A 386 1.70 -25.20 -23.05
N VAL A 387 1.41 -24.35 -22.07
CA VAL A 387 0.17 -24.39 -21.29
C VAL A 387 -1.06 -24.34 -22.22
N GLY A 388 -2.02 -25.23 -21.99
CA GLY A 388 -3.31 -25.25 -22.70
C GLY A 388 -3.25 -25.62 -24.19
N ARG A 389 -2.13 -26.15 -24.71
CA ARG A 389 -2.02 -26.59 -26.11
C ARG A 389 -1.97 -28.12 -26.27
N LYS A 390 -2.36 -28.59 -27.45
CA LYS A 390 -2.08 -29.96 -27.91
C LYS A 390 -0.67 -30.04 -28.51
N THR A 391 -0.04 -31.21 -28.38
CA THR A 391 1.32 -31.56 -28.82
C THR A 391 1.59 -31.21 -30.28
N GLY A 392 2.85 -30.96 -30.64
CA GLY A 392 3.30 -30.73 -32.02
C GLY A 392 3.02 -29.33 -32.59
N LYS A 393 2.25 -28.48 -31.89
CA LYS A 393 2.06 -27.07 -32.25
C LYS A 393 3.34 -26.26 -32.03
N LEU A 394 3.62 -25.36 -32.97
CA LEU A 394 4.71 -24.40 -32.90
C LEU A 394 4.60 -23.48 -31.67
N ILE A 395 5.73 -23.19 -31.06
CA ILE A 395 5.85 -22.21 -29.97
C ILE A 395 5.88 -20.81 -30.60
N LYS A 396 5.10 -19.88 -30.04
CA LYS A 396 5.08 -18.45 -30.41
C LYS A 396 5.74 -17.61 -29.32
N VAL A 397 6.74 -16.83 -29.67
CA VAL A 397 7.45 -15.91 -28.77
C VAL A 397 6.47 -14.86 -28.21
N LEU A 398 6.73 -14.34 -27.00
CA LEU A 398 5.88 -13.43 -26.20
C LEU A 398 4.47 -13.93 -25.81
N ARG A 399 3.86 -14.85 -26.57
CA ARG A 399 2.49 -15.37 -26.34
C ARG A 399 2.43 -16.75 -25.68
N SER A 400 3.47 -17.56 -25.78
CA SER A 400 3.44 -18.94 -25.29
C SER A 400 3.99 -19.02 -23.88
N GLN A 401 3.10 -19.26 -22.93
CA GLN A 401 3.50 -19.64 -21.57
C GLN A 401 4.10 -21.04 -21.62
N VAL A 402 5.40 -21.14 -21.41
CA VAL A 402 6.14 -22.41 -21.46
C VAL A 402 6.54 -22.89 -20.08
N ARG A 403 6.53 -24.20 -19.92
CA ARG A 403 7.04 -24.96 -18.79
C ARG A 403 8.22 -25.79 -19.30
N LEU A 404 9.30 -25.82 -18.53
CA LEU A 404 10.44 -26.70 -18.79
C LEU A 404 10.46 -27.79 -17.73
N THR A 405 10.23 -29.02 -18.15
CA THR A 405 10.18 -30.21 -17.29
C THR A 405 11.46 -31.00 -17.49
N HIS A 406 12.27 -31.13 -16.44
CA HIS A 406 13.55 -31.85 -16.46
C HIS A 406 13.33 -33.34 -16.73
N VAL A 407 14.00 -33.90 -17.72
CA VAL A 407 13.71 -35.26 -18.20
C VAL A 407 14.12 -36.34 -17.19
N ALA A 408 15.27 -36.20 -16.53
CA ALA A 408 15.80 -37.25 -15.66
C ALA A 408 15.11 -37.35 -14.27
N THR A 409 14.54 -36.26 -13.76
CA THR A 409 13.88 -36.24 -12.44
C THR A 409 12.40 -35.84 -12.45
N GLY A 410 11.86 -35.42 -13.60
CA GLY A 410 10.45 -35.00 -13.74
C GLY A 410 10.08 -33.68 -13.04
N CYS A 411 11.03 -32.98 -12.44
CA CYS A 411 10.80 -31.68 -11.80
C CYS A 411 10.64 -30.56 -12.83
N ILE A 412 10.10 -29.41 -12.40
CA ILE A 412 9.80 -28.27 -13.29
C ILE A 412 10.68 -27.08 -12.93
N LEU A 413 11.30 -26.44 -13.92
CA LEU A 413 12.08 -25.21 -13.74
C LEU A 413 11.19 -24.04 -13.25
N GLY A 414 11.54 -23.43 -12.12
CA GLY A 414 10.81 -22.28 -11.61
C GLY A 414 11.60 -21.38 -10.65
N SER A 415 11.23 -20.10 -10.61
CA SER A 415 11.76 -19.14 -9.66
C SER A 415 11.04 -19.28 -8.31
N SER A 416 11.78 -19.53 -7.22
CA SER A 416 11.15 -19.65 -5.89
C SER A 416 10.63 -18.30 -5.37
N GLY A 417 11.16 -17.21 -5.89
CA GLY A 417 10.88 -15.84 -5.44
C GLY A 417 11.68 -15.40 -4.20
N LYS A 418 12.59 -16.24 -3.68
CA LYS A 418 13.52 -15.85 -2.61
C LYS A 418 14.77 -15.17 -3.19
N THR A 419 15.20 -14.09 -2.57
CA THR A 419 16.50 -13.46 -2.83
C THR A 419 17.63 -14.30 -2.24
N LEU A 420 18.68 -14.55 -3.03
CA LEU A 420 19.90 -15.22 -2.59
C LEU A 420 20.72 -14.31 -1.65
N PRO A 421 21.53 -14.86 -0.72
CA PRO A 421 22.48 -14.07 0.04
C PRO A 421 23.56 -13.43 -0.86
N LYS A 422 24.44 -12.61 -0.27
CA LYS A 422 25.47 -11.85 -1.01
C LYS A 422 26.37 -12.67 -1.94
N TRP A 423 26.60 -13.97 -1.68
CA TRP A 423 27.35 -14.86 -2.58
C TRP A 423 26.66 -15.12 -3.93
N GLY A 424 25.34 -14.91 -3.99
CA GLY A 424 24.51 -14.96 -5.20
C GLY A 424 24.01 -13.56 -5.62
N TRP A 425 24.80 -12.52 -5.31
CA TRP A 425 24.62 -11.14 -5.79
C TRP A 425 23.24 -10.51 -5.52
N GLU A 426 22.54 -10.98 -4.48
CA GLU A 426 21.16 -10.59 -4.15
C GLU A 426 20.17 -10.78 -5.34
N GLN A 427 20.48 -11.72 -6.23
CA GLN A 427 19.62 -12.19 -7.32
C GLN A 427 18.57 -13.19 -6.81
N VAL A 428 17.58 -13.56 -7.62
CA VAL A 428 16.50 -14.47 -7.19
C VAL A 428 16.86 -15.94 -7.43
N GLU A 429 16.55 -16.81 -6.46
CA GLU A 429 16.74 -18.26 -6.55
C GLU A 429 15.89 -18.89 -7.67
N VAL A 430 16.55 -19.65 -8.55
CA VAL A 430 15.94 -20.58 -9.51
C VAL A 430 16.14 -22.01 -9.01
N THR A 431 15.11 -22.83 -9.18
CA THR A 431 15.02 -24.19 -8.62
C THR A 431 14.26 -25.10 -9.57
N CYS A 432 14.41 -26.41 -9.44
CA CYS A 432 13.57 -27.38 -10.12
C CYS A 432 12.60 -28.01 -9.11
N THR A 433 11.31 -27.67 -9.21
CA THR A 433 10.30 -28.07 -8.23
C THR A 433 9.72 -29.45 -8.54
N PRO A 434 9.64 -30.38 -7.57
CA PRO A 434 8.94 -31.66 -7.76
C PRO A 434 7.41 -31.51 -7.73
N TYR A 435 6.89 -30.33 -7.40
CA TYR A 435 5.45 -30.07 -7.31
C TYR A 435 4.87 -29.75 -8.70
N LEU A 436 4.27 -30.76 -9.35
CA LEU A 436 3.67 -30.67 -10.69
C LEU A 436 2.46 -29.71 -10.83
N LYS A 437 2.13 -28.93 -9.80
CA LYS A 437 1.01 -27.97 -9.85
C LYS A 437 1.43 -26.73 -10.65
N GLU A 438 0.66 -26.43 -11.70
CA GLU A 438 0.85 -25.22 -12.49
C GLU A 438 0.70 -23.96 -11.61
N THR A 439 1.78 -23.18 -11.55
CA THR A 439 1.85 -21.90 -10.83
C THR A 439 2.63 -20.88 -11.67
N PRO A 440 2.39 -19.57 -11.54
CA PRO A 440 3.16 -18.56 -12.29
C PRO A 440 4.68 -18.66 -12.09
N ASN A 441 5.13 -19.17 -10.94
CA ASN A 441 6.53 -19.41 -10.60
C ASN A 441 7.20 -20.46 -11.51
N SER A 442 6.44 -21.44 -11.99
CA SER A 442 6.91 -22.55 -12.84
C SER A 442 6.68 -22.30 -14.34
N LEU A 443 6.29 -21.07 -14.72
CA LEU A 443 6.00 -20.68 -16.09
C LEU A 443 6.97 -19.59 -16.54
N TRP A 444 7.37 -19.68 -17.80
CA TRP A 444 8.31 -18.78 -18.46
C TRP A 444 7.75 -18.30 -19.79
N ASN A 445 8.27 -17.16 -20.28
CA ASN A 445 8.00 -16.62 -21.60
C ASN A 445 9.33 -16.40 -22.32
N PHE A 446 9.36 -16.63 -23.62
CA PHE A 446 10.47 -16.14 -24.45
C PHE A 446 10.19 -14.68 -24.81
N GLU A 447 11.14 -13.80 -24.52
CA GLU A 447 10.95 -12.34 -24.61
C GLU A 447 11.71 -11.75 -25.79
N ASP A 448 13.04 -11.73 -25.72
CA ASP A 448 13.89 -11.43 -26.86
C ASP A 448 14.18 -12.73 -27.64
N HIS A 449 14.15 -12.67 -28.97
CA HIS A 449 14.42 -13.80 -29.85
C HIS A 449 15.24 -13.36 -31.06
N ILE A 450 16.41 -13.97 -31.23
CA ILE A 450 17.38 -13.66 -32.27
C ILE A 450 17.69 -14.95 -33.06
N ASN A 451 17.31 -14.97 -34.33
CA ASN A 451 17.71 -15.99 -35.29
C ASN A 451 17.77 -15.39 -36.70
N PRO A 452 18.94 -15.32 -37.36
CA PRO A 452 19.08 -14.66 -38.66
C PRO A 452 18.42 -15.43 -39.82
N LYS A 453 18.01 -16.70 -39.61
CA LYS A 453 17.35 -17.52 -40.63
C LYS A 453 15.84 -17.31 -40.74
N LEU A 454 15.24 -16.52 -39.84
CA LEU A 454 13.79 -16.34 -39.76
C LEU A 454 13.35 -14.91 -40.13
N PRO A 455 12.19 -14.74 -40.78
CA PRO A 455 11.62 -13.42 -41.02
C PRO A 455 11.10 -12.83 -39.70
N ASN A 456 11.49 -11.58 -39.43
CA ASN A 456 10.99 -10.81 -38.29
C ASN A 456 9.58 -10.26 -38.59
N ILE A 457 8.71 -10.23 -37.57
CA ILE A 457 7.35 -9.69 -37.63
C ILE A 457 7.25 -8.51 -36.64
N SER A 458 6.50 -7.47 -36.99
CA SER A 458 6.31 -6.29 -36.13
C SER A 458 5.50 -6.60 -34.86
N LEU A 459 5.94 -6.04 -33.73
CA LEU A 459 5.33 -6.28 -32.42
C LEU A 459 3.98 -5.56 -32.21
N ASP A 460 3.50 -4.75 -33.15
CA ASP A 460 2.21 -4.04 -33.04
C ASP A 460 1.01 -4.97 -32.78
N VAL A 461 1.06 -6.19 -33.31
CA VAL A 461 0.02 -7.22 -33.16
C VAL A 461 -0.05 -7.79 -31.72
N LEU A 462 0.87 -7.37 -30.83
CA LEU A 462 1.00 -7.85 -29.45
C LEU A 462 0.64 -6.80 -28.38
N LYS A 463 0.20 -5.61 -28.78
CA LYS A 463 -0.19 -4.53 -27.86
C LYS A 463 -1.39 -4.94 -26.99
N PRO A 464 -1.27 -5.00 -25.65
CA PRO A 464 -2.38 -5.32 -24.76
C PRO A 464 -3.43 -4.21 -24.75
N SER A 465 -4.69 -4.59 -24.50
CA SER A 465 -5.81 -3.66 -24.34
C SER A 465 -5.71 -2.88 -23.03
N PHE A 466 -6.36 -1.71 -22.95
CA PHE A 466 -6.39 -0.91 -21.73
C PHE A 466 -6.93 -1.68 -20.52
N ALA A 467 -7.91 -2.58 -20.71
CA ALA A 467 -8.45 -3.41 -19.63
C ALA A 467 -7.41 -4.41 -19.08
N GLU A 468 -6.60 -5.01 -19.96
CA GLU A 468 -5.50 -5.90 -19.55
C GLU A 468 -4.39 -5.12 -18.82
N ILE A 469 -4.00 -3.96 -19.33
CA ILE A 469 -3.01 -3.06 -18.68
C ILE A 469 -3.51 -2.62 -17.29
N LEU A 470 -4.80 -2.26 -17.17
CA LEU A 470 -5.41 -1.86 -15.91
C LEU A 470 -5.42 -3.02 -14.90
N LEU A 471 -5.80 -4.23 -15.32
CA LEU A 471 -5.81 -5.43 -14.48
C LEU A 471 -4.38 -5.84 -14.07
N GLU A 472 -3.43 -5.84 -14.99
CA GLU A 472 -2.01 -6.09 -14.70
C GLU A 472 -1.49 -5.10 -13.66
N SER A 473 -1.71 -3.80 -13.86
CA SER A 473 -1.33 -2.75 -12.91
C SER A 473 -1.88 -3.02 -11.51
N HIS A 474 -3.15 -3.41 -11.40
CA HIS A 474 -3.75 -3.77 -10.10
C HIS A 474 -3.14 -5.01 -9.48
N MET A 475 -2.83 -6.05 -10.27
CA MET A 475 -2.13 -7.23 -9.78
C MET A 475 -0.72 -6.90 -9.26
N VAL A 476 0.05 -6.10 -10.00
CA VAL A 476 1.41 -5.69 -9.60
C VAL A 476 1.36 -4.78 -8.36
N MET A 477 0.43 -3.82 -8.30
CA MET A 477 0.22 -2.97 -7.11
C MET A 477 -0.13 -3.80 -5.85
N ILE A 478 -1.10 -4.71 -5.94
CA ILE A 478 -1.56 -5.52 -4.80
C ILE A 478 -0.44 -6.44 -4.30
N ARG A 479 0.27 -7.13 -5.19
CA ARG A 479 1.36 -8.04 -4.78
C ARG A 479 2.62 -7.28 -4.33
N GLY A 480 2.92 -6.12 -4.93
CA GLY A 480 3.99 -5.22 -4.45
C GLY A 480 3.71 -4.73 -3.03
N ASN A 481 2.49 -4.28 -2.75
CA ASN A 481 2.04 -3.87 -1.41
C ASN A 481 2.14 -5.04 -0.39
N SER A 482 1.84 -6.26 -0.83
CA SER A 482 1.99 -7.49 -0.03
C SER A 482 3.46 -7.92 0.17
N GLY A 483 4.37 -7.44 -0.67
CA GLY A 483 5.81 -7.68 -0.60
C GLY A 483 6.56 -6.73 0.35
N LEU A 484 5.94 -5.61 0.74
CA LEU A 484 6.51 -4.62 1.68
C LEU A 484 6.47 -5.13 3.14
N LYS A 485 7.22 -6.18 3.41
CA LYS A 485 7.48 -6.69 4.77
C LYS A 485 8.65 -5.93 5.41
N PRO A 486 8.65 -5.73 6.74
CA PRO A 486 9.78 -5.12 7.43
C PRO A 486 11.04 -5.95 7.22
N LYS A 487 12.18 -5.29 7.03
CA LYS A 487 13.48 -5.95 7.05
C LYS A 487 13.83 -6.35 8.48
N ASP A 488 14.58 -7.44 8.64
CA ASP A 488 15.10 -7.83 9.94
C ASP A 488 15.93 -6.69 10.55
N ASN A 489 15.61 -6.34 11.80
CA ASN A 489 16.12 -5.18 12.56
C ASN A 489 15.54 -3.78 12.20
N GLU A 490 14.58 -3.65 11.28
CA GLU A 490 13.92 -2.35 11.03
C GLU A 490 12.79 -2.04 12.04
N VAL A 491 12.95 -0.97 12.82
CA VAL A 491 11.98 -0.58 13.86
C VAL A 491 10.78 0.18 13.25
N THR A 492 9.79 -0.59 12.80
CA THR A 492 8.49 -0.07 12.32
C THR A 492 7.54 0.28 13.46
N SER A 493 6.56 1.16 13.20
CA SER A 493 5.57 1.55 14.22
C SER A 493 4.37 0.60 14.23
N LYS A 494 3.90 0.21 15.41
CA LYS A 494 2.74 -0.70 15.57
C LYS A 494 1.45 0.12 15.76
N PRO A 495 0.26 -0.38 15.35
CA PRO A 495 -1.00 0.37 15.45
C PRO A 495 -1.27 0.99 16.84
N TRP A 496 -1.04 0.23 17.91
CA TRP A 496 -1.23 0.71 19.29
C TRP A 496 -0.26 1.83 19.73
N HIS A 497 0.87 2.04 19.02
CA HIS A 497 1.75 3.17 19.31
C HIS A 497 1.06 4.51 19.00
N TRP A 498 0.10 4.53 18.06
CA TRP A 498 -0.35 5.77 17.44
C TRP A 498 -1.26 6.62 18.35
N PRO A 499 -2.37 6.11 18.94
CA PRO A 499 -3.27 6.96 19.75
C PRO A 499 -2.61 7.51 21.03
N ILE A 500 -1.64 6.77 21.57
CA ILE A 500 -0.85 7.16 22.76
C ILE A 500 0.25 8.17 22.39
N ASN A 501 0.48 8.42 21.10
CA ASN A 501 1.57 9.25 20.57
C ASN A 501 2.96 8.71 21.00
N TYR A 502 3.09 7.38 21.09
CA TYR A 502 4.21 6.69 21.77
C TYR A 502 5.56 6.88 21.07
N GLN A 503 5.56 7.00 19.73
CA GLN A 503 6.74 7.18 18.88
C GLN A 503 6.29 7.76 17.53
N GLY A 504 6.75 8.99 17.25
CA GLY A 504 6.58 9.66 15.95
C GLY A 504 7.66 9.29 14.93
N LEU A 505 7.64 9.96 13.78
CA LEU A 505 8.45 9.64 12.59
C LEU A 505 9.40 10.79 12.23
N ARG A 506 10.71 10.52 12.14
CA ARG A 506 11.70 11.48 11.65
C ARG A 506 11.53 11.71 10.14
N PHE A 507 11.53 12.97 9.71
CA PHE A 507 11.49 13.39 8.30
C PHE A 507 12.84 13.95 7.81
N SER A 508 13.58 14.66 8.67
CA SER A 508 14.86 15.30 8.32
C SER A 508 15.77 15.43 9.55
N GLY A 509 17.08 15.47 9.29
CA GLY A 509 18.14 15.76 10.26
C GLY A 509 18.53 14.58 11.15
N VAL A 510 19.83 14.30 11.23
CA VAL A 510 20.42 13.29 12.13
C VAL A 510 21.43 13.94 13.09
N ASN A 511 22.16 14.96 12.62
CA ASN A 511 23.20 15.62 13.41
C ASN A 511 22.63 16.77 14.27
N GLU A 512 23.44 17.28 15.18
CA GLU A 512 23.04 18.38 16.07
C GLU A 512 22.95 19.74 15.35
N THR A 513 23.64 19.87 14.20
CA THR A 513 23.71 21.07 13.34
C THR A 513 22.58 21.18 12.32
N ASP A 514 21.82 20.12 12.09
CA ASP A 514 20.87 20.04 10.97
C ASP A 514 19.50 20.58 11.36
N TYR A 515 18.75 21.10 10.37
CA TYR A 515 17.31 21.36 10.54
C TYR A 515 16.55 20.04 10.67
N ARG A 516 16.06 19.77 11.88
CA ARG A 516 15.34 18.52 12.20
C ARG A 516 13.84 18.71 12.07
N VAL A 517 13.17 17.72 11.47
CA VAL A 517 11.71 17.67 11.33
C VAL A 517 11.23 16.33 11.85
N TYR A 518 10.27 16.34 12.78
CA TYR A 518 9.75 15.14 13.44
C TYR A 518 8.23 15.16 13.46
N LEU A 519 7.62 14.29 12.65
CA LEU A 519 6.18 14.09 12.65
C LEU A 519 5.75 13.44 13.96
N LEU A 520 5.17 14.27 14.83
CA LEU A 520 4.48 13.87 16.04
C LEU A 520 3.22 14.72 16.19
N GLY A 521 2.13 14.10 16.62
CA GLY A 521 0.94 14.82 17.04
C GLY A 521 1.19 15.67 18.27
N ASN A 522 0.34 16.66 18.52
CA ASN A 522 0.37 17.40 19.78
C ASN A 522 -0.03 16.43 20.92
N PRO A 523 0.84 16.12 21.90
CA PRO A 523 0.55 15.11 22.92
C PRO A 523 -0.70 15.40 23.75
N VAL A 524 -0.97 16.67 24.07
CA VAL A 524 -2.15 17.04 24.88
C VAL A 524 -3.43 16.80 24.08
N ILE A 525 -3.44 17.16 22.80
CA ILE A 525 -4.58 16.92 21.90
C ILE A 525 -4.81 15.42 21.66
N TRP A 526 -3.74 14.65 21.46
CA TRP A 526 -3.86 13.21 21.19
C TRP A 526 -4.30 12.42 22.43
N TRP A 527 -3.82 12.80 23.62
CA TRP A 527 -4.30 12.22 24.87
C TRP A 527 -5.72 12.69 25.21
N LEU A 528 -6.09 13.94 24.92
CA LEU A 528 -7.47 14.42 25.02
C LEU A 528 -8.40 13.59 24.14
N ASN A 529 -8.05 13.38 22.86
CA ASN A 529 -8.81 12.52 21.95
C ASN A 529 -8.93 11.07 22.48
N LEU A 530 -7.83 10.49 22.99
CA LEU A 530 -7.81 9.13 23.53
C LEU A 530 -8.69 8.97 24.79
N VAL A 531 -8.59 9.90 25.74
CA VAL A 531 -9.47 9.95 26.93
C VAL A 531 -10.93 10.14 26.50
N THR A 532 -11.16 10.96 25.47
CA THR A 532 -12.52 11.28 25.01
C THR A 532 -13.20 10.11 24.32
N ILE A 533 -12.46 9.18 23.70
CA ILE A 533 -13.03 7.90 23.21
C ILE A 533 -13.58 7.07 24.39
N GLY A 534 -12.83 6.97 25.50
CA GLY A 534 -13.29 6.28 26.71
C GLY A 534 -14.50 6.95 27.38
N LEU A 535 -14.46 8.28 27.50
CA LEU A 535 -15.58 9.10 27.99
C LEU A 535 -16.83 8.96 27.10
N TYR A 536 -16.67 9.00 25.77
CA TYR A 536 -17.75 8.84 24.81
C TYR A 536 -18.44 7.48 24.98
N LEU A 537 -17.67 6.39 25.12
CA LEU A 537 -18.21 5.05 25.36
C LEU A 537 -19.01 5.00 26.68
N LEU A 538 -18.49 5.61 27.76
CA LEU A 538 -19.19 5.70 29.04
C LEU A 538 -20.52 6.46 28.93
N ILE A 539 -20.52 7.66 28.34
CA ILE A 539 -21.74 8.46 28.14
C ILE A 539 -22.73 7.67 27.28
N THR A 540 -22.27 7.08 26.17
CA THR A 540 -23.11 6.31 25.24
C THR A 540 -23.78 5.11 25.91
N VAL A 541 -23.04 4.34 26.71
CA VAL A 541 -23.59 3.19 27.46
C VAL A 541 -24.59 3.66 28.52
N CYS A 542 -24.26 4.68 29.31
CA CYS A 542 -25.16 5.24 30.31
C CYS A 542 -26.46 5.77 29.68
N THR A 543 -26.37 6.52 28.59
CA THR A 543 -27.52 7.03 27.82
C THR A 543 -28.36 5.89 27.24
N ALA A 544 -27.75 4.88 26.61
CA ALA A 544 -28.47 3.74 26.04
C ALA A 544 -29.21 2.92 27.12
N VAL A 545 -28.59 2.72 28.29
CA VAL A 545 -29.22 2.05 29.43
C VAL A 545 -30.34 2.90 30.04
N ALA A 546 -30.17 4.22 30.17
CA ALA A 546 -31.21 5.12 30.68
C ALA A 546 -32.45 5.15 29.77
N LEU A 547 -32.24 5.26 28.45
CA LEU A 547 -33.31 5.20 27.46
C LEU A 547 -34.02 3.83 27.48
N LYS A 548 -33.28 2.73 27.52
CA LYS A 548 -33.85 1.37 27.58
C LYS A 548 -34.57 1.07 28.91
N ARG A 549 -34.26 1.80 29.99
CA ARG A 549 -34.98 1.77 31.28
C ARG A 549 -36.18 2.71 31.34
N GLY A 550 -36.46 3.49 30.28
CA GLY A 550 -37.60 4.42 30.25
C GLY A 550 -37.45 5.62 31.20
N VAL A 551 -36.21 6.03 31.50
CA VAL A 551 -35.96 7.21 32.35
C VAL A 551 -36.54 8.46 31.68
N GLN A 552 -37.36 9.21 32.41
CA GLN A 552 -37.95 10.45 31.91
C GLN A 552 -36.88 11.55 31.84
N LEU A 553 -36.37 11.76 30.64
CA LEU A 553 -35.37 12.76 30.29
C LEU A 553 -36.05 14.05 29.82
N THR A 554 -35.49 15.22 30.13
CA THR A 554 -35.96 16.49 29.54
C THR A 554 -35.74 16.49 28.04
N SER A 555 -36.51 17.30 27.30
CA SER A 555 -36.41 17.40 25.84
C SER A 555 -34.99 17.74 25.37
N GLU A 556 -34.34 18.71 26.02
CA GLU A 556 -32.94 19.07 25.76
C GLU A 556 -31.98 17.88 25.93
N LEU A 557 -32.14 17.09 26.99
CA LEU A 557 -31.28 15.95 27.29
C LEU A 557 -31.56 14.74 26.37
N LYS A 558 -32.80 14.60 25.89
CA LYS A 558 -33.20 13.60 24.89
C LYS A 558 -32.56 13.91 23.52
N GLU A 559 -32.61 15.16 23.08
CA GLU A 559 -31.96 15.59 21.83
C GLU A 559 -30.43 15.52 21.93
N LEU A 560 -29.85 15.87 23.08
CA LEU A 560 -28.41 15.68 23.31
C LEU A 560 -28.01 14.19 23.29
N SER A 561 -28.82 13.34 23.91
CA SER A 561 -28.66 11.87 23.86
C SER A 561 -28.73 11.33 22.43
N ARG A 562 -29.63 11.86 21.60
CA ARG A 562 -29.75 11.49 20.18
C ARG A 562 -28.52 11.91 19.37
N VAL A 563 -27.97 13.11 19.62
CA VAL A 563 -26.72 13.56 19.00
C VAL A 563 -25.54 12.65 19.39
N VAL A 564 -25.37 12.34 20.67
CA VAL A 564 -24.30 11.41 21.13
C VAL A 564 -24.44 10.05 20.44
N LEU A 565 -25.63 9.45 20.46
CA LEU A 565 -25.86 8.12 19.88
C LEU A 565 -25.68 8.08 18.34
N CYS A 566 -26.30 9.02 17.62
CA CYS A 566 -26.33 8.96 16.15
C CYS A 566 -25.05 9.56 15.53
N ALA A 567 -24.75 10.84 15.83
CA ALA A 567 -23.60 11.53 15.27
C ALA A 567 -22.28 11.01 15.84
N GLY A 568 -22.22 10.80 17.16
CA GLY A 568 -21.06 10.16 17.79
C GLY A 568 -20.86 8.73 17.30
N GLY A 569 -21.95 7.98 17.06
CA GLY A 569 -21.91 6.63 16.49
C GLY A 569 -21.33 6.59 15.08
N GLN A 570 -21.80 7.46 14.19
CA GLN A 570 -21.32 7.56 12.80
C GLN A 570 -19.83 7.95 12.71
N ILE A 571 -19.39 8.91 13.54
CA ILE A 571 -17.98 9.31 13.62
C ILE A 571 -17.11 8.21 14.24
N THR A 572 -17.63 7.49 15.24
CA THR A 572 -16.94 6.34 15.87
C THR A 572 -16.79 5.17 14.89
N LEU A 573 -17.79 4.90 14.05
CA LEU A 573 -17.68 3.95 12.94
C LEU A 573 -16.60 4.38 11.95
N GLY A 574 -16.53 5.69 11.63
CA GLY A 574 -15.45 6.26 10.83
C GLY A 574 -14.06 6.00 11.43
N TRP A 575 -13.88 6.25 12.73
CA TRP A 575 -12.64 5.96 13.45
C TRP A 575 -12.29 4.46 13.42
N LEU A 576 -13.24 3.58 13.73
CA LEU A 576 -13.05 2.12 13.73
C LEU A 576 -12.60 1.60 12.36
N LEU A 577 -13.29 2.00 11.29
CA LEU A 577 -12.98 1.56 9.92
C LEU A 577 -11.61 2.05 9.43
N HIS A 578 -11.14 3.21 9.90
CA HIS A 578 -9.84 3.75 9.53
C HIS A 578 -8.69 3.35 10.48
N TYR A 579 -8.96 2.59 11.54
CA TYR A 579 -7.94 2.16 12.52
C TYR A 579 -7.84 0.62 12.65
N LEU A 580 -8.97 -0.08 12.81
CA LEU A 580 -9.00 -1.52 13.08
C LEU A 580 -8.32 -2.37 11.98
N PRO A 581 -8.47 -2.10 10.66
CA PRO A 581 -7.83 -2.91 9.63
C PRO A 581 -6.29 -2.97 9.74
N PHE A 582 -5.65 -1.94 10.30
CA PHE A 582 -4.19 -1.92 10.46
C PHE A 582 -3.66 -2.96 11.45
N PHE A 583 -4.49 -3.47 12.37
CA PHE A 583 -4.12 -4.60 13.23
C PHE A 583 -4.03 -5.94 12.48
N MET A 584 -4.70 -6.05 11.31
CA MET A 584 -4.69 -7.24 10.46
C MET A 584 -3.66 -7.16 9.32
N MET A 585 -2.96 -6.04 9.16
CA MET A 585 -2.00 -5.82 8.07
C MET A 585 -0.58 -6.28 8.41
N GLY A 586 -0.20 -7.46 7.93
CA GLY A 586 1.17 -8.01 8.04
C GLY A 586 2.22 -7.37 7.12
N ARG A 587 2.24 -6.03 7.00
CA ARG A 587 3.19 -5.25 6.20
C ARG A 587 3.88 -4.14 7.03
N VAL A 588 4.81 -3.40 6.44
CA VAL A 588 5.38 -2.19 7.05
C VAL A 588 4.30 -1.14 7.32
N LEU A 589 4.30 -0.56 8.53
CA LEU A 589 3.37 0.48 8.97
C LEU A 589 4.11 1.64 9.67
N TYR A 590 3.63 2.86 9.44
CA TYR A 590 4.22 4.12 9.91
C TYR A 590 3.17 5.04 10.52
N PHE A 591 3.56 5.86 11.51
CA PHE A 591 2.69 6.77 12.29
C PHE A 591 1.69 7.59 11.46
N HIS A 592 2.05 8.03 10.24
CA HIS A 592 1.16 8.79 9.36
C HIS A 592 -0.13 8.04 8.97
N HIS A 593 -0.16 6.69 9.04
CA HIS A 593 -1.33 5.88 8.71
C HIS A 593 -2.53 6.13 9.65
N TYR A 594 -2.30 6.61 10.87
CA TYR A 594 -3.37 6.89 11.84
C TYR A 594 -4.12 8.19 11.57
N PHE A 595 -3.56 9.14 10.80
CA PHE A 595 -4.14 10.49 10.68
C PHE A 595 -5.58 10.52 10.15
N PRO A 596 -5.99 9.71 9.15
CA PRO A 596 -7.39 9.53 8.79
C PRO A 596 -8.30 9.19 9.98
N ALA A 597 -7.89 8.26 10.85
CA ALA A 597 -8.62 7.95 12.08
C ALA A 597 -8.54 9.10 13.10
N MET A 598 -7.38 9.76 13.23
CA MET A 598 -7.21 10.90 14.14
C MET A 598 -8.21 12.03 13.86
N LEU A 599 -8.47 12.35 12.59
CA LEU A 599 -9.49 13.32 12.18
C LEU A 599 -10.89 12.96 12.73
N PHE A 600 -11.30 11.67 12.64
CA PHE A 600 -12.54 11.21 13.27
C PHE A 600 -12.49 11.33 14.81
N SER A 601 -11.36 11.02 15.45
CA SER A 601 -11.24 11.16 16.92
C SER A 601 -11.34 12.64 17.38
N SER A 602 -10.82 13.58 16.61
CA SER A 602 -10.95 15.03 16.88
C SER A 602 -12.39 15.52 16.69
N MET A 603 -13.10 15.04 15.66
CA MET A 603 -14.53 15.31 15.49
C MET A 603 -15.38 14.74 16.63
N LEU A 604 -15.09 13.50 17.06
CA LEU A 604 -15.76 12.88 18.20
C LEU A 604 -15.51 13.68 19.49
N THR A 605 -14.31 14.23 19.64
CA THR A 605 -13.91 15.01 20.81
C THR A 605 -14.68 16.32 20.91
N GLY A 606 -14.85 17.06 19.81
CA GLY A 606 -15.68 18.26 19.78
C GLY A 606 -17.15 17.99 20.15
N ILE A 607 -17.74 16.91 19.62
CA ILE A 607 -19.13 16.50 19.94
C ILE A 607 -19.25 16.09 21.42
N THR A 608 -18.32 15.27 21.92
CA THR A 608 -18.41 14.67 23.25
C THR A 608 -18.17 15.68 24.37
N TRP A 609 -17.26 16.66 24.20
CA TRP A 609 -17.02 17.70 25.20
C TRP A 609 -18.13 18.75 25.23
N ASP A 610 -18.67 19.16 24.08
CA ASP A 610 -19.87 20.01 24.05
C ASP A 610 -21.05 19.32 24.75
N ALA A 611 -21.24 18.01 24.54
CA ALA A 611 -22.24 17.24 25.24
C ALA A 611 -21.95 17.14 26.75
N LEU A 612 -20.74 16.75 27.17
CA LEU A 612 -20.39 16.64 28.59
C LEU A 612 -20.58 17.97 29.33
N LEU A 613 -20.13 19.09 28.76
CA LEU A 613 -20.29 20.41 29.37
C LEU A 613 -21.77 20.79 29.51
N LYS A 614 -22.62 20.42 28.56
CA LYS A 614 -24.09 20.61 28.65
C LYS A 614 -24.73 19.71 29.71
N PHE A 615 -24.40 18.42 29.75
CA PHE A 615 -24.85 17.50 30.81
C PHE A 615 -24.48 18.04 32.19
N CYS A 616 -23.20 18.36 32.42
CA CYS A 616 -22.73 18.91 33.70
C CYS A 616 -23.42 20.23 34.07
N ALA A 617 -23.58 21.15 33.11
CA ALA A 617 -24.26 22.43 33.35
C ALA A 617 -25.72 22.24 33.78
N VAL A 618 -26.46 21.29 33.18
CA VAL A 618 -27.85 20.97 33.55
C VAL A 618 -27.94 20.30 34.93
N PHE A 619 -26.99 19.44 35.30
CA PHE A 619 -27.00 18.78 36.61
C PHE A 619 -26.55 19.68 37.78
N LEU A 620 -25.76 20.73 37.54
CA LEU A 620 -25.09 21.48 38.62
C LEU A 620 -25.83 22.71 39.16
N SER A 621 -26.69 23.39 38.38
CA SER A 621 -27.30 24.65 38.88
C SER A 621 -28.46 25.22 38.06
N HIS A 622 -29.10 26.27 38.60
CA HIS A 622 -30.01 27.15 37.85
C HIS A 622 -29.33 27.77 36.61
N SER A 623 -30.13 28.13 35.62
CA SER A 623 -29.73 28.42 34.23
C SER A 623 -28.64 29.48 34.04
N THR A 624 -28.54 30.47 34.94
CA THR A 624 -27.50 31.52 34.89
C THR A 624 -26.12 31.01 35.30
N THR A 625 -26.05 30.18 36.35
CA THR A 625 -24.80 29.54 36.81
C THR A 625 -24.39 28.41 35.87
N ALA A 626 -25.35 27.62 35.39
CA ALA A 626 -25.13 26.59 34.36
C ALA A 626 -24.39 27.15 33.13
N ARG A 627 -24.84 28.31 32.62
CA ARG A 627 -24.21 29.00 31.48
C ARG A 627 -22.78 29.48 31.77
N LYS A 628 -22.50 29.92 33.00
CA LYS A 628 -21.13 30.31 33.43
C LYS A 628 -20.19 29.10 33.51
N VAL A 629 -20.65 27.98 34.08
CA VAL A 629 -19.88 26.72 34.15
C VAL A 629 -19.55 26.21 32.75
N TYR A 630 -20.54 26.17 31.85
CA TYR A 630 -20.35 25.79 30.45
C TYR A 630 -19.31 26.68 29.75
N GLY A 631 -19.47 28.02 29.84
CA GLY A 631 -18.55 28.97 29.19
C GLY A 631 -17.13 28.91 29.74
N GLY A 632 -16.97 28.76 31.06
CA GLY A 632 -15.66 28.59 31.70
C GLY A 632 -14.96 27.30 31.28
N GLY A 633 -15.68 26.18 31.24
CA GLY A 633 -15.14 24.90 30.77
C GLY A 633 -14.72 24.93 29.30
N PHE A 634 -15.53 25.55 28.43
CA PHE A 634 -15.19 25.74 27.02
C PHE A 634 -13.93 26.62 26.84
N LEU A 635 -13.86 27.74 27.54
CA LEU A 635 -12.70 28.65 27.49
C LEU A 635 -11.42 27.95 28.02
N ALA A 636 -11.52 27.17 29.10
CA ALA A 636 -10.38 26.42 29.64
C ALA A 636 -9.83 25.39 28.64
N LEU A 637 -10.70 24.68 27.90
CA LEU A 637 -10.27 23.77 26.83
C LEU A 637 -9.56 24.50 25.69
N VAL A 638 -10.08 25.65 25.24
CA VAL A 638 -9.45 26.45 24.18
C VAL A 638 -8.08 27.00 24.62
N LEU A 639 -7.99 27.53 25.85
CA LEU A 639 -6.71 28.01 26.41
C LEU A 639 -5.69 26.88 26.58
N LEU A 640 -6.11 25.69 26.99
CA LEU A 640 -5.25 24.50 27.08
C LEU A 640 -4.69 24.09 25.71
N ILE A 641 -5.53 24.10 24.67
CA ILE A 641 -5.13 23.80 23.28
C ILE A 641 -4.11 24.85 22.78
N LEU A 642 -4.37 26.14 23.00
CA LEU A 642 -3.49 27.24 22.57
C LEU A 642 -2.13 27.20 23.28
N TYR A 643 -2.12 27.06 24.61
CA TYR A 643 -0.88 26.95 25.40
C TYR A 643 -0.08 25.69 25.02
N SER A 644 -0.78 24.59 24.79
CA SER A 644 -0.16 23.35 24.32
C SER A 644 0.50 23.52 22.95
N PHE A 645 -0.17 24.15 21.98
CA PHE A 645 0.43 24.43 20.68
C PHE A 645 1.66 25.33 20.80
N TYR A 646 1.60 26.38 21.62
CA TYR A 646 2.76 27.23 21.89
C TYR A 646 3.98 26.42 22.38
N LEU A 647 3.78 25.44 23.25
CA LEU A 647 4.84 24.55 23.73
C LEU A 647 5.38 23.58 22.64
N PHE A 648 4.52 23.11 21.73
CA PHE A 648 4.87 22.04 20.77
C PHE A 648 5.15 22.51 19.32
N HIS A 649 4.87 23.77 18.97
CA HIS A 649 5.03 24.30 17.60
C HIS A 649 6.40 24.07 16.90
N PRO A 650 7.56 23.96 17.60
CA PRO A 650 8.84 23.68 16.93
C PRO A 650 8.88 22.29 16.26
N LEU A 651 8.02 21.35 16.68
CA LEU A 651 7.89 20.04 16.03
C LEU A 651 7.40 20.18 14.59
N SER A 652 6.46 21.11 14.33
CA SER A 652 5.91 21.34 13.00
C SER A 652 6.74 22.29 12.16
N TYR A 653 7.18 23.44 12.69
CA TYR A 653 7.91 24.43 11.87
C TYR A 653 9.40 24.12 11.70
N GLY A 654 9.95 23.17 12.47
CA GLY A 654 11.33 22.71 12.40
C GLY A 654 12.12 23.05 13.65
N MET A 655 12.97 22.13 14.07
CA MET A 655 13.77 22.24 15.29
C MET A 655 15.23 22.59 14.94
N ILE A 656 15.74 23.66 15.54
CA ILE A 656 17.10 24.17 15.39
C ILE A 656 17.86 24.04 16.72
N GLY A 657 19.17 23.82 16.68
CA GLY A 657 20.04 23.82 17.87
C GLY A 657 20.20 22.47 18.57
N PRO A 658 20.84 22.43 19.76
CA PRO A 658 21.21 21.18 20.43
C PRO A 658 19.98 20.36 20.86
N MET A 659 20.18 19.05 21.02
CA MET A 659 19.13 18.13 21.50
C MET A 659 18.57 18.56 22.86
N ALA A 660 17.30 18.21 23.15
CA ALA A 660 16.61 18.46 24.42
C ALA A 660 17.21 17.72 25.65
N THR A 661 18.34 17.03 25.50
CA THR A 661 19.21 16.54 26.58
C THR A 661 20.12 17.64 27.12
N ASN A 662 20.46 18.63 26.30
CA ASN A 662 21.27 19.79 26.69
C ASN A 662 20.37 20.83 27.39
N PRO A 663 20.68 21.27 28.62
CA PRO A 663 19.92 22.30 29.33
C PRO A 663 19.80 23.63 28.59
N SER A 664 20.74 23.98 27.69
CA SER A 664 20.67 25.20 26.87
C SER A 664 19.82 25.05 25.60
N SER A 665 19.24 23.87 25.35
CA SER A 665 18.32 23.67 24.23
C SER A 665 16.99 24.41 24.49
N PRO A 666 16.43 25.15 23.51
CA PRO A 666 15.09 25.72 23.64
C PRO A 666 14.01 24.64 23.82
N MET A 667 14.35 23.36 23.59
CA MET A 667 13.47 22.21 23.79
C MET A 667 13.74 21.44 25.10
N ALA A 668 14.55 21.96 26.03
CA ALA A 668 14.87 21.27 27.29
C ALA A 668 13.62 20.89 28.12
N GLY A 669 12.55 21.69 28.06
CA GLY A 669 11.25 21.35 28.67
C GLY A 669 10.57 20.09 28.10
N LEU A 670 11.02 19.61 26.93
CA LEU A 670 10.49 18.42 26.24
C LEU A 670 11.38 17.17 26.44
N ARG A 671 12.29 17.20 27.42
CA ARG A 671 13.21 16.09 27.77
C ARG A 671 12.51 14.74 27.96
N LEU A 672 11.24 14.72 28.41
CA LEU A 672 10.42 13.51 28.56
C LEU A 672 10.18 12.78 27.23
N LEU A 673 9.98 13.52 26.12
CA LEU A 673 9.87 12.94 24.77
C LEU A 673 11.24 12.51 24.22
N ASN A 674 12.32 13.17 24.66
CA ASN A 674 13.64 13.03 24.06
C ASN A 674 14.26 11.63 24.23
N ILE A 675 13.83 10.89 25.27
CA ILE A 675 14.20 9.49 25.53
C ILE A 675 13.85 8.56 24.34
N LYS A 676 12.90 8.96 23.47
CA LYS A 676 12.54 8.24 22.23
C LYS A 676 12.85 8.99 20.93
N LEU A 677 13.11 10.30 20.99
CA LEU A 677 13.71 11.04 19.85
C LEU A 677 15.11 10.50 19.53
N GLN A 678 15.82 9.95 20.52
CA GLN A 678 17.02 9.14 20.34
C GLN A 678 16.69 7.70 19.93
N GLY A 679 16.36 7.50 18.65
CA GLY A 679 16.35 6.17 18.02
C GLY A 679 17.76 5.56 18.04
N ASN A 680 18.06 4.80 19.09
CA ASN A 680 19.38 4.18 19.31
C ASN A 680 19.65 3.09 18.25
N VAL A 681 20.58 3.39 17.33
CA VAL A 681 21.47 2.35 16.79
C VAL A 681 22.50 2.02 17.88
N ARG A 682 22.05 1.33 18.93
CA ARG A 682 22.96 0.65 19.86
C ARG A 682 22.99 -0.82 19.47
N THR A 683 24.16 -1.27 19.06
CA THR A 683 24.49 -2.68 18.88
C THR A 683 24.15 -3.47 20.15
N GLY A 684 23.64 -4.68 19.99
CA GLY A 684 23.03 -5.43 21.08
C GLY A 684 24.02 -5.90 22.15
N LYS A 685 24.19 -5.09 23.21
CA LYS A 685 24.64 -5.43 24.57
C LYS A 685 24.45 -4.22 25.51
N ASN A 686 24.47 -4.45 26.82
CA ASN A 686 24.56 -3.42 27.88
C ASN A 686 23.39 -2.41 27.97
N SER A 687 22.14 -2.90 28.09
CA SER A 687 20.97 -2.06 28.46
C SER A 687 20.13 -2.64 29.61
N LEU A 688 20.72 -3.50 30.46
CA LEU A 688 20.03 -4.19 31.57
C LEU A 688 20.58 -3.89 32.97
N SER A 689 21.81 -3.36 33.12
CA SER A 689 22.38 -3.01 34.42
C SER A 689 22.03 -1.61 34.92
N VAL A 690 21.92 -0.63 34.02
CA VAL A 690 21.81 0.80 34.37
C VAL A 690 20.45 1.20 34.96
N LYS A 691 19.44 0.29 34.95
CA LYS A 691 18.06 0.63 35.35
C LYS A 691 17.56 -0.03 36.65
N CYS A 692 18.46 -0.68 37.40
CA CYS A 692 18.18 -1.19 38.74
C CYS A 692 18.85 -0.37 39.86
N GLN A 693 19.78 0.55 39.53
CA GLN A 693 20.50 1.36 40.52
C GLN A 693 19.61 2.50 41.07
N GLU A 694 19.00 3.30 40.18
CA GLU A 694 18.21 4.51 40.52
C GLU A 694 16.84 4.23 41.21
N LEU A 695 16.57 2.99 41.62
CA LEU A 695 15.31 2.59 42.27
C LEU A 695 15.50 1.98 43.68
N LEU A 696 16.73 2.02 44.23
CA LEU A 696 17.02 1.58 45.60
C LEU A 696 17.36 2.73 46.56
N ASP A 697 17.78 3.89 46.05
CA ASP A 697 18.32 5.00 46.85
C ASP A 697 17.27 6.01 47.38
N VAL A 698 16.00 5.58 47.55
CA VAL A 698 14.89 6.46 48.01
C VAL A 698 14.23 5.99 49.32
N GLU A 699 14.45 4.75 49.76
CA GLU A 699 13.88 4.22 51.01
C GLU A 699 14.97 3.74 52.00
N THR A 700 15.57 4.65 52.80
CA THR A 700 16.12 4.33 54.16
C THR A 700 16.58 5.57 54.97
N THR A 701 15.69 6.53 55.24
CA THR A 701 15.95 7.60 56.22
C THR A 701 15.62 7.17 57.66
N SER A 702 16.47 6.33 58.30
CA SER A 702 16.29 6.01 59.73
C SER A 702 17.54 5.65 60.55
N SER A 703 18.17 6.70 61.11
CA SER A 703 18.85 6.74 62.42
C SER A 703 20.23 6.07 62.62
N LYS A 704 21.01 6.71 63.51
CA LYS A 704 22.27 6.29 64.19
C LYS A 704 23.51 6.27 63.28
N LYS A 705 24.61 7.00 63.49
CA LYS A 705 25.35 7.59 64.65
C LYS A 705 26.65 6.80 64.91
N ALA A 706 27.74 7.54 65.16
CA ALA A 706 29.13 7.09 65.40
C ALA A 706 29.90 6.67 64.12
N GLU A 707 31.23 6.83 63.97
CA GLU A 707 32.19 7.84 64.51
C GLU A 707 33.56 7.69 63.77
N PHE A 708 34.54 8.55 64.09
CA PHE A 708 36.00 8.44 63.78
C PHE A 708 36.50 8.32 62.31
N ASP A 709 36.83 9.47 61.72
CA ASP A 709 38.19 10.06 61.56
C ASP A 709 39.38 9.25 60.94
N LEU A 710 40.40 10.05 60.54
CA LEU A 710 41.81 9.75 60.23
C LEU A 710 42.24 9.24 58.83
N SER A 711 42.90 10.19 58.15
CA SER A 711 43.91 10.10 57.10
C SER A 711 45.02 9.03 57.23
N GLY A 712 45.61 8.61 56.10
CA GLY A 712 46.96 8.02 56.06
C GLY A 712 47.36 7.47 54.68
N SER A 713 48.58 7.71 54.21
CA SER A 713 49.07 7.32 52.86
C SER A 713 50.35 6.47 52.89
N ALA A 714 50.63 5.81 51.74
CA ALA A 714 51.95 5.28 51.31
C ALA A 714 52.44 3.92 51.94
N PRO A 715 53.51 3.26 51.43
CA PRO A 715 53.80 2.91 50.00
C PRO A 715 54.52 1.54 49.75
N THR A 716 54.83 1.23 48.46
CA THR A 716 55.93 0.34 47.92
C THR A 716 55.85 -1.20 48.12
N CYS A 717 56.50 -2.10 47.33
CA CYS A 717 57.51 -1.99 46.24
C CYS A 717 57.59 -3.21 45.25
N MET A 718 58.48 -3.09 44.22
CA MET A 718 59.06 -4.11 43.30
C MET A 718 58.23 -4.68 42.10
N SER A 719 58.78 -4.97 40.91
CA SER A 719 60.05 -4.55 40.24
C SER A 719 60.11 -4.88 38.70
N GLN A 720 60.99 -4.18 37.94
CA GLN A 720 61.52 -4.45 36.56
C GLN A 720 60.55 -4.47 35.33
N GLY A 721 60.83 -3.89 34.14
CA GLY A 721 61.84 -2.90 33.71
C GLY A 721 62.01 -2.71 32.16
N PHE A 722 62.17 -1.45 31.66
CA PHE A 722 62.63 -0.98 30.31
C PHE A 722 61.74 -1.33 29.06
N THR A 723 61.53 -0.54 27.97
CA THR A 723 61.79 0.84 27.42
C THR A 723 60.96 1.00 26.09
N GLU A 724 60.93 2.07 25.26
CA GLU A 724 60.69 3.54 25.37
C GLU A 724 60.25 4.10 23.96
N VAL A 725 59.27 5.03 23.80
CA VAL A 725 59.32 6.53 23.61
C VAL A 725 59.80 7.02 22.19
N ILE A 726 59.09 7.90 21.44
CA ILE A 726 59.23 9.40 21.35
C ILE A 726 58.04 10.08 20.55
N TYR A 727 57.45 11.15 21.13
CA TYR A 727 56.79 12.40 20.60
C TYR A 727 55.76 12.53 19.43
N ARG A 728 54.53 12.96 19.79
CA ARG A 728 53.83 14.29 19.62
C ARG A 728 53.75 15.13 18.30
N GLN A 729 52.50 15.59 18.05
CA GLN A 729 52.00 16.92 17.57
C GLN A 729 51.94 17.36 16.07
N ASP A 730 50.73 17.83 15.70
CA ASP A 730 50.28 18.93 14.81
C ASP A 730 50.77 19.12 13.35
N GLY A 731 49.87 19.58 12.46
CA GLY A 731 50.26 20.27 11.21
C GLY A 731 49.30 20.14 10.00
N CYS A 732 48.69 21.25 9.58
CA CYS A 732 47.73 21.35 8.46
C CYS A 732 48.26 21.07 7.03
N GLY A 733 47.39 20.45 6.20
CA GLY A 733 47.12 20.90 4.82
C GLY A 733 47.94 20.25 3.67
N GLY A 734 47.41 20.30 2.43
CA GLY A 734 48.17 19.90 1.24
C GLY A 734 47.40 19.17 0.13
N ARG A 735 46.73 19.94 -0.73
CA ARG A 735 46.09 19.63 -2.01
C ARG A 735 46.80 18.65 -3.00
N LEU A 736 45.95 18.08 -3.89
CA LEU A 736 46.17 17.75 -5.32
C LEU A 736 46.98 16.49 -5.74
N GLN A 737 46.34 15.69 -6.62
CA GLN A 737 46.83 15.08 -7.89
C GLN A 737 48.07 14.13 -7.85
N THR A 738 48.23 13.12 -8.73
CA THR A 738 47.58 12.82 -10.02
C THR A 738 47.54 11.28 -10.30
N SER A 739 47.17 10.91 -11.54
CA SER A 739 47.48 9.67 -12.26
C SER A 739 48.96 9.19 -12.13
N SER A 740 49.36 7.95 -12.47
CA SER A 740 48.74 6.92 -13.34
C SER A 740 49.36 5.51 -13.13
N GLU A 741 48.79 4.52 -13.82
CA GLU A 741 49.45 3.32 -14.39
C GLU A 741 50.89 3.55 -14.95
N PRO A 742 51.75 2.52 -15.18
CA PRO A 742 51.35 1.20 -15.73
C PRO A 742 52.12 -0.11 -15.39
N ALA A 743 51.40 -1.22 -15.62
CA ALA A 743 51.77 -2.47 -16.33
C ALA A 743 53.07 -3.28 -16.09
N ARG A 744 52.86 -4.61 -16.04
CA ARG A 744 53.70 -5.71 -16.63
C ARG A 744 55.09 -5.98 -16.01
N SER A 745 55.68 -7.18 -16.09
CA SER A 745 55.26 -8.51 -16.62
C SER A 745 56.24 -9.61 -16.16
N ASP A 746 55.79 -10.88 -16.15
CA ASP A 746 56.61 -12.12 -16.34
C ASP A 746 57.72 -12.45 -15.30
N SER A 747 58.31 -13.66 -15.24
CA SER A 747 57.79 -15.03 -15.41
C SER A 747 58.82 -16.07 -14.86
N SER A 748 58.53 -17.37 -14.97
CA SER A 748 59.48 -18.51 -14.89
C SER A 748 60.07 -18.97 -13.53
N SER A 749 59.41 -19.96 -12.94
CA SER A 749 59.94 -21.25 -12.46
C SER A 749 61.45 -21.49 -12.21
N LYS A 750 61.77 -22.20 -11.10
CA LYS A 750 62.72 -23.34 -11.11
C LYS A 750 62.50 -24.30 -9.92
N LEU A 751 62.83 -25.58 -10.12
CA LEU A 751 62.80 -26.66 -9.10
C LEU A 751 64.14 -26.75 -8.35
N LEU A 752 64.12 -27.42 -7.18
CA LEU A 752 65.22 -28.32 -6.77
C LEU A 752 64.71 -29.47 -5.86
N THR A 753 65.40 -30.60 -5.93
CA THR A 753 65.19 -31.89 -5.23
C THR A 753 66.09 -31.96 -3.96
N VAL A 754 66.14 -32.99 -3.08
CA VAL A 754 65.57 -34.36 -2.96
C VAL A 754 65.53 -34.76 -1.46
N GLY A 755 64.82 -35.82 -1.03
CA GLY A 755 64.96 -36.34 0.35
C GLY A 755 64.08 -37.56 0.73
N ASN A 756 64.69 -38.62 1.29
CA ASN A 756 64.09 -39.95 1.61
C ASN A 756 64.58 -40.38 3.04
N VAL A 757 64.19 -41.46 3.74
CA VAL A 757 63.65 -42.80 3.42
C VAL A 757 62.75 -43.32 4.58
N GLU A 758 61.90 -44.33 4.33
CA GLU A 758 61.24 -45.22 5.34
C GLU A 758 60.19 -44.62 6.32
N GLY A 759 59.28 -45.39 6.95
CA GLY A 759 58.83 -46.75 6.62
C GLY A 759 58.54 -47.70 7.81
N ARG A 760 57.26 -47.95 8.18
CA ARG A 760 56.68 -49.22 8.71
C ARG A 760 55.21 -49.08 9.16
N LYS A 761 54.50 -50.21 9.28
CA LYS A 761 53.13 -50.34 9.84
C LYS A 761 53.17 -50.96 11.24
N TYR A 762 52.14 -50.77 12.06
CA TYR A 762 51.60 -51.79 12.99
C TYR A 762 50.09 -51.55 13.26
N SER A 763 49.41 -52.47 13.96
CA SER A 763 47.93 -52.56 14.07
C SER A 763 47.49 -53.30 15.36
N ALA A 764 46.18 -53.32 15.66
CA ALA A 764 45.49 -53.94 16.81
C ALA A 764 45.75 -53.24 18.19
N ALA A 765 44.74 -52.86 18.99
CA ALA A 765 43.78 -53.61 19.83
C ALA A 765 44.44 -54.12 21.17
N LEU A 766 43.77 -54.26 22.33
CA LEU A 766 42.34 -54.35 22.72
C LEU A 766 41.98 -53.48 23.97
N ALA A 767 40.70 -53.46 24.38
CA ALA A 767 40.22 -53.00 25.71
C ALA A 767 40.27 -54.12 26.78
N PRO A 768 40.05 -53.83 28.09
CA PRO A 768 38.74 -54.14 28.71
C PRO A 768 38.28 -53.28 29.94
N PHE A 769 37.01 -53.47 30.35
CA PHE A 769 36.33 -53.51 31.69
C PHE A 769 37.15 -53.14 32.98
N ILE A 770 36.62 -52.66 34.14
CA ILE A 770 35.26 -52.68 34.79
C ILE A 770 35.20 -51.59 35.91
N THR A 771 34.08 -50.96 36.32
CA THR A 771 33.09 -51.34 37.38
C THR A 771 31.85 -50.40 37.39
N ASP A 772 30.68 -50.89 37.87
CA ASP A 772 29.62 -50.24 38.69
C ASP A 772 28.96 -48.88 38.29
N LYS A 773 27.65 -48.60 38.52
CA LYS A 773 26.53 -49.36 39.13
C LYS A 773 25.12 -48.88 38.70
N GLU A 774 24.11 -49.61 39.16
CA GLU A 774 22.63 -49.47 39.16
C GLU A 774 22.05 -48.15 39.73
N PHE A 775 20.73 -47.85 39.76
CA PHE A 775 19.55 -48.01 38.85
C PHE A 775 18.33 -47.32 39.57
N HIS A 776 17.28 -46.92 38.82
CA HIS A 776 15.87 -46.71 39.26
C HIS A 776 15.42 -45.61 40.28
N GLN A 777 14.61 -44.67 39.75
CA GLN A 777 13.30 -44.18 40.25
C GLN A 777 13.12 -43.38 41.57
N THR A 778 11.93 -42.75 41.67
CA THR A 778 11.29 -42.01 42.79
C THR A 778 11.76 -40.54 43.00
N VAL A 779 10.93 -39.56 43.40
CA VAL A 779 9.45 -39.53 43.57
C VAL A 779 8.84 -38.15 43.24
N SER A 780 7.50 -38.05 43.31
CA SER A 780 6.63 -36.87 43.04
C SER A 780 6.74 -35.75 44.11
N ILE A 781 6.00 -34.64 44.11
CA ILE A 781 4.53 -34.41 44.17
C ILE A 781 4.18 -33.22 43.24
N ASP A 782 3.32 -33.32 42.21
CA ASP A 782 1.82 -33.31 42.17
C ASP A 782 1.19 -31.97 42.66
N SER A 783 0.06 -31.46 42.15
CA SER A 783 -1.05 -32.19 41.51
C SER A 783 -1.78 -31.49 40.35
N ASN A 784 -2.08 -32.30 39.32
CA ASN A 784 -3.35 -32.50 38.59
C ASN A 784 -4.21 -31.27 38.15
N HIS A 785 -4.82 -31.24 36.95
CA HIS A 785 -5.74 -32.28 36.45
C HIS A 785 -5.47 -32.85 35.05
N LYS A 786 -6.10 -34.02 34.79
CA LYS A 786 -5.76 -34.96 33.71
C LYS A 786 -6.72 -34.94 32.50
N LYS A 787 -6.10 -35.20 31.34
CA LYS A 787 -6.51 -36.06 30.20
C LYS A 787 -7.96 -36.55 30.10
N LEU A 788 -8.43 -36.66 28.85
CA LEU A 788 -8.77 -37.97 28.27
C LEU A 788 -8.49 -38.00 26.76
N GLN A 789 -8.13 -39.18 26.24
CA GLN A 789 -7.86 -39.46 24.83
C GLN A 789 -8.16 -40.96 24.58
N ALA A 790 -8.85 -41.29 23.50
CA ALA A 790 -9.15 -42.67 23.07
C ALA A 790 -9.22 -42.71 21.53
N ALA A 791 -9.09 -43.91 20.92
CA ALA A 791 -8.88 -44.03 19.48
C ALA A 791 -9.46 -45.33 18.88
N MET A 792 -9.57 -45.31 17.54
CA MET A 792 -9.78 -46.43 16.60
C MET A 792 -11.20 -47.01 16.40
N PHE A 793 -11.33 -47.64 15.23
CA PHE A 793 -12.52 -48.16 14.51
C PHE A 793 -12.75 -49.67 14.83
N PRO A 794 -13.93 -50.30 14.58
CA PRO A 794 -14.38 -50.62 13.20
C PRO A 794 -15.91 -50.72 12.91
N ALA A 795 -16.19 -51.11 11.66
CA ALA A 795 -17.39 -50.99 10.83
C ALA A 795 -18.68 -51.79 11.16
N SER A 796 -19.79 -51.27 10.57
CA SER A 796 -20.99 -51.99 10.08
C SER A 796 -22.03 -52.49 11.12
N ASN A 797 -23.32 -52.73 10.79
CA ASN A 797 -23.98 -52.77 9.47
C ASN A 797 -25.52 -52.51 9.52
N SER A 798 -26.14 -52.22 8.35
CA SER A 798 -27.61 -52.21 8.06
C SER A 798 -28.47 -51.13 8.76
N PHE A 799 -29.60 -50.61 8.24
CA PHE A 799 -30.40 -50.80 7.01
C PHE A 799 -31.33 -49.54 6.82
N LEU A 800 -32.23 -49.31 5.82
CA LEU A 800 -32.73 -50.03 4.63
C LEU A 800 -33.34 -49.00 3.62
N CYS A 801 -33.01 -49.07 2.31
CA CYS A 801 -33.71 -48.45 1.15
C CYS A 801 -33.91 -46.90 1.07
N GLN A 802 -34.19 -46.32 -0.11
CA GLN A 802 -34.55 -46.91 -1.42
C GLN A 802 -33.73 -46.34 -2.61
N GLN A 803 -33.74 -47.08 -3.72
CA GLN A 803 -32.99 -46.83 -4.96
C GLN A 803 -33.61 -45.70 -5.82
N GLY A 804 -32.92 -45.09 -6.78
CA GLY A 804 -31.51 -45.23 -7.17
C GLY A 804 -31.30 -45.00 -8.69
N LEU A 805 -30.11 -44.53 -9.09
CA LEU A 805 -29.71 -44.44 -10.51
C LEU A 805 -28.18 -44.29 -10.61
N ALA A 806 -27.53 -45.14 -11.41
CA ALA A 806 -26.09 -45.06 -11.68
C ALA A 806 -25.75 -45.67 -13.05
N ILE A 807 -25.17 -44.87 -13.95
CA ILE A 807 -24.49 -45.34 -15.17
C ILE A 807 -23.16 -44.60 -15.30
N SER A 808 -22.11 -45.30 -15.72
CA SER A 808 -20.75 -44.80 -15.81
C SER A 808 -20.32 -44.51 -17.25
N ARG A 809 -19.42 -43.52 -17.38
CA ARG A 809 -18.30 -43.49 -18.36
C ARG A 809 -18.60 -43.56 -19.87
N ASN A 810 -18.11 -42.51 -20.52
CA ASN A 810 -17.21 -42.54 -21.68
C ASN A 810 -17.76 -42.44 -23.12
N TRP A 811 -17.14 -41.47 -23.81
CA TRP A 811 -16.65 -41.51 -25.20
C TRP A 811 -17.66 -41.34 -26.36
N THR A 812 -17.81 -40.07 -26.74
CA THR A 812 -17.51 -39.53 -28.09
C THR A 812 -17.96 -40.31 -29.34
N THR A 813 -18.70 -39.64 -30.24
CA THR A 813 -18.13 -39.06 -31.49
C THR A 813 -19.13 -38.24 -32.34
N HIS A 814 -18.57 -37.27 -33.08
CA HIS A 814 -18.99 -36.72 -34.40
C HIS A 814 -20.37 -36.05 -34.69
N ALA A 815 -20.29 -35.19 -35.72
CA ALA A 815 -21.34 -34.45 -36.47
C ALA A 815 -22.21 -33.45 -35.67
N MET A 816 -22.34 -32.16 -36.01
CA MET A 816 -22.46 -31.39 -37.27
C MET A 816 -23.86 -31.35 -37.92
N ARG A 817 -24.26 -30.10 -38.24
CA ARG A 817 -25.29 -29.59 -39.18
C ARG A 817 -26.70 -29.30 -38.66
N HIS A 818 -27.13 -28.06 -38.97
CA HIS A 818 -28.47 -27.50 -39.24
C HIS A 818 -29.61 -27.81 -38.24
N ARG A 819 -30.33 -26.83 -37.66
CA ARG A 819 -30.96 -25.57 -38.14
C ARG A 819 -32.17 -25.82 -39.05
N CYS A 820 -33.31 -25.21 -38.67
CA CYS A 820 -34.61 -25.16 -39.38
C CYS A 820 -35.39 -26.49 -39.35
N ASP A 821 -36.73 -26.52 -39.29
CA ASP A 821 -37.73 -25.45 -39.05
C ASP A 821 -39.10 -26.09 -38.69
N TYR A 822 -39.99 -25.34 -38.00
CA TYR A 822 -41.47 -25.33 -38.17
C TYR A 822 -42.25 -26.64 -37.82
N GLU A 823 -43.57 -26.69 -37.56
CA GLU A 823 -44.63 -25.69 -37.27
C GLU A 823 -45.74 -26.33 -36.37
N GLU A 824 -46.78 -25.55 -36.03
CA GLU A 824 -48.24 -25.84 -35.89
C GLU A 824 -48.81 -27.31 -35.81
N ASP A 825 -49.98 -27.63 -35.23
CA ASP A 825 -51.16 -26.76 -34.96
C ASP A 825 -52.26 -27.27 -33.96
N LEU A 826 -53.21 -26.36 -33.67
CA LEU A 826 -54.67 -26.49 -33.40
C LEU A 826 -55.32 -27.54 -32.43
N ASN A 827 -55.94 -26.98 -31.38
CA ASN A 827 -57.36 -27.10 -30.91
C ASN A 827 -58.09 -28.43 -30.57
N GLY A 828 -58.72 -28.40 -29.37
CA GLY A 828 -60.12 -28.82 -29.14
C GLY A 828 -60.38 -30.13 -28.37
N ASP A 829 -61.53 -30.34 -27.71
CA ASP A 829 -62.52 -29.39 -27.14
C ASP A 829 -63.52 -30.11 -26.18
N PHE A 830 -64.29 -29.37 -25.35
CA PHE A 830 -65.51 -29.77 -24.57
C PHE A 830 -65.47 -31.01 -23.60
N CYS A 831 -65.67 -30.83 -22.27
CA CYS A 831 -66.95 -30.96 -21.50
C CYS A 831 -67.42 -32.39 -21.12
N ALA A 832 -68.16 -32.68 -20.03
CA ALA A 832 -68.58 -31.92 -18.82
C ALA A 832 -69.20 -32.87 -17.74
N GLN A 833 -69.78 -32.28 -16.67
CA GLN A 833 -70.59 -32.88 -15.56
C GLN A 833 -69.81 -33.53 -14.39
N GLY A 834 -70.22 -33.39 -13.12
CA GLY A 834 -71.31 -32.54 -12.56
C GLY A 834 -71.54 -32.75 -11.03
N ILE A 835 -72.50 -32.00 -10.44
CA ILE A 835 -73.00 -32.07 -9.03
C ILE A 835 -72.02 -31.44 -7.97
N VAL A 836 -72.38 -30.82 -6.82
CA VAL A 836 -73.43 -29.86 -6.35
C VAL A 836 -73.27 -29.77 -4.79
N PHE A 837 -73.26 -28.65 -4.03
CA PHE A 837 -73.15 -27.18 -4.20
C PHE A 837 -72.11 -26.66 -3.16
N LYS A 838 -72.06 -25.50 -2.44
CA LYS A 838 -72.83 -24.25 -2.15
C LYS A 838 -71.76 -23.20 -1.67
N GLY A 839 -71.92 -21.88 -1.46
CA GLY A 839 -73.06 -20.94 -1.37
C GLY A 839 -73.46 -20.65 0.10
N PRO A 840 -73.42 -19.40 0.64
CA PRO A 840 -73.35 -18.08 -0.02
C PRO A 840 -71.92 -17.46 -0.04
N GLU A 841 -71.45 -16.74 -1.08
CA GLU A 841 -71.81 -15.39 -1.60
C GLU A 841 -71.29 -14.21 -0.72
N SER A 842 -70.81 -13.08 -1.26
CA SER A 842 -71.09 -12.46 -2.58
C SER A 842 -69.86 -11.92 -3.37
N LYS A 843 -70.13 -11.40 -4.57
CA LYS A 843 -69.21 -10.94 -5.65
C LYS A 843 -69.32 -9.38 -5.80
N PRO A 844 -68.64 -8.65 -6.74
CA PRO A 844 -68.06 -9.09 -8.03
C PRO A 844 -66.66 -8.56 -8.39
N ALA A 845 -66.20 -8.91 -9.59
CA ALA A 845 -64.99 -8.38 -10.23
C ALA A 845 -65.34 -7.54 -11.47
N VAL A 846 -64.41 -6.68 -11.89
CA VAL A 846 -64.42 -6.01 -13.21
C VAL A 846 -63.03 -6.16 -13.82
N ASN A 847 -62.96 -6.49 -15.11
CA ASN A 847 -61.73 -6.64 -15.88
C ASN A 847 -61.90 -5.91 -17.23
N VAL A 848 -60.95 -5.05 -17.61
CA VAL A 848 -61.08 -4.18 -18.79
C VAL A 848 -59.82 -4.21 -19.65
N LYS A 849 -59.96 -4.80 -20.84
CA LYS A 849 -59.24 -4.56 -22.10
C LYS A 849 -57.79 -4.04 -22.01
N THR A 850 -56.84 -4.95 -22.17
CA THR A 850 -55.56 -4.65 -22.82
C THR A 850 -55.74 -4.70 -24.35
N GLN A 851 -55.74 -3.54 -25.01
CA GLN A 851 -55.38 -3.45 -26.44
C GLN A 851 -53.92 -3.02 -26.55
N GLY A 852 -53.15 -3.71 -27.39
CA GLY A 852 -51.75 -3.37 -27.63
C GLY A 852 -51.59 -2.28 -28.69
N ILE A 853 -50.62 -1.39 -28.50
CA ILE A 853 -50.04 -0.57 -29.56
C ILE A 853 -48.53 -0.76 -29.52
N TYR A 854 -47.95 -1.21 -30.64
CA TYR A 854 -46.50 -1.24 -30.83
C TYR A 854 -45.97 0.18 -30.96
N LEU A 855 -44.85 0.48 -30.28
CA LEU A 855 -43.90 1.48 -30.78
C LEU A 855 -42.50 0.87 -30.87
N LYS A 856 -41.94 0.85 -32.08
CA LYS A 856 -40.50 0.67 -32.27
C LYS A 856 -39.79 1.91 -31.72
N LEU A 857 -38.81 1.73 -30.83
CA LEU A 857 -37.73 2.72 -30.73
C LEU A 857 -36.58 2.25 -31.63
N SER A 858 -36.38 2.97 -32.73
CA SER A 858 -35.15 2.86 -33.51
C SER A 858 -33.96 3.31 -32.66
N ILE A 859 -32.79 2.72 -32.92
CA ILE A 859 -31.52 3.30 -32.48
C ILE A 859 -31.32 4.60 -33.27
N ALA A 860 -31.66 5.72 -32.65
CA ALA A 860 -31.47 7.05 -33.20
C ALA A 860 -30.33 7.76 -32.44
N THR A 861 -29.29 8.15 -33.16
CA THR A 861 -28.18 8.93 -32.63
C THR A 861 -28.64 10.31 -32.20
N LEU A 862 -28.65 10.57 -30.89
CA LEU A 862 -28.88 11.90 -30.31
C LEU A 862 -27.60 12.46 -29.72
N SER A 863 -26.74 12.94 -30.63
CA SER A 863 -25.90 14.10 -30.35
C SER A 863 -26.75 15.34 -30.02
N SER A 864 -26.12 16.38 -29.50
CA SER A 864 -26.71 17.72 -29.24
C SER A 864 -27.97 17.76 -28.38
N PHE A 865 -27.79 17.75 -27.05
CA PHE A 865 -28.53 18.63 -26.14
C PHE A 865 -27.62 19.08 -24.99
N LEU A 866 -26.73 20.01 -25.31
CA LEU A 866 -25.88 20.75 -24.35
C LEU A 866 -26.50 22.14 -24.15
N PRO A 867 -27.02 22.47 -22.95
CA PRO A 867 -27.13 23.85 -22.51
C PRO A 867 -25.74 24.28 -22.02
N CYS A 868 -25.06 25.15 -22.76
CA CYS A 868 -23.84 25.77 -22.26
C CYS A 868 -24.19 26.68 -21.06
N CYS A 869 -23.59 26.40 -19.92
CA CYS A 869 -23.59 27.29 -18.76
C CYS A 869 -22.16 27.41 -18.24
N ASP A 870 -21.34 28.14 -19.01
CA ASP A 870 -20.01 28.57 -18.58
C ASP A 870 -20.12 29.51 -17.38
N CYS A 871 -20.07 28.92 -16.19
CA CYS A 871 -19.95 29.61 -14.91
C CYS A 871 -18.90 28.90 -14.05
N VAL A 872 -17.67 28.88 -14.56
CA VAL A 872 -16.48 28.60 -13.73
C VAL A 872 -16.27 29.80 -12.82
N THR A 873 -16.91 29.79 -11.65
CA THR A 873 -16.74 30.83 -10.62
C THR A 873 -15.38 30.71 -9.96
N LEU A 874 -14.35 31.10 -10.71
CA LEU A 874 -12.97 31.22 -10.26
C LEU A 874 -12.89 32.27 -9.15
N TRP A 875 -12.80 31.81 -7.89
CA TRP A 875 -12.54 32.66 -6.73
C TRP A 875 -11.06 33.07 -6.71
N VAL A 876 -10.67 33.89 -7.69
CA VAL A 876 -9.38 34.61 -7.68
C VAL A 876 -9.52 35.77 -6.70
N GLY A 877 -8.98 35.59 -5.50
CA GLY A 877 -8.85 36.65 -4.51
C GLY A 877 -7.80 37.67 -4.94
N THR A 878 -8.19 38.67 -5.73
CA THR A 878 -7.30 39.76 -6.18
C THR A 878 -6.88 40.65 -5.01
N LEU A 879 -5.81 40.27 -4.31
CA LEU A 879 -5.19 41.09 -3.26
C LEU A 879 -4.26 42.14 -3.87
N CYS A 880 -4.84 43.28 -4.24
CA CYS A 880 -4.08 44.50 -4.51
C CYS A 880 -3.59 45.10 -3.19
N THR A 881 -2.30 44.92 -2.87
CA THR A 881 -1.63 45.64 -1.78
C THR A 881 -0.34 46.29 -2.30
N SER A 882 -0.43 47.55 -2.73
CA SER A 882 0.75 48.37 -3.01
C SER A 882 1.54 48.63 -1.73
N PRO A 883 2.88 48.60 -1.74
CA PRO A 883 3.69 48.87 -0.56
C PRO A 883 3.80 50.37 -0.29
N VAL A 884 3.74 50.76 0.98
CA VAL A 884 4.19 52.08 1.47
C VAL A 884 5.08 51.86 2.69
N SER A 885 6.18 52.60 2.77
CA SER A 885 7.34 52.31 3.63
C SER A 885 7.63 53.39 4.66
N SER A 886 8.06 52.97 5.84
CA SER A 886 8.85 53.74 6.82
C SER A 886 9.40 52.78 7.87
N SER A 887 10.54 52.96 8.53
CA SER A 887 11.80 53.71 8.34
C SER A 887 12.70 53.25 9.51
N GLN A 888 14.03 53.36 9.59
CA GLN A 888 15.03 54.24 8.98
C GLN A 888 16.37 53.48 8.85
N ASP A 889 17.27 53.88 7.95
CA ASP A 889 18.62 54.34 8.33
C ASP A 889 19.35 54.98 7.12
N PRO A 890 20.33 55.89 7.31
CA PRO A 890 20.74 56.83 6.27
C PRO A 890 22.16 56.64 5.70
N ALA A 891 22.31 56.73 4.37
CA ALA A 891 23.45 57.38 3.68
C ALA A 891 23.28 57.37 2.14
N GLY A 892 23.82 58.39 1.46
CA GLY A 892 24.15 58.34 0.03
C GLY A 892 23.12 58.94 -0.94
N ASN A 893 23.47 60.09 -1.52
CA ASN A 893 22.77 60.67 -2.69
C ASN A 893 23.14 59.90 -3.97
N VAL A 894 22.26 59.90 -4.98
CA VAL A 894 22.48 60.55 -6.30
C VAL A 894 21.26 60.33 -7.23
N GLU A 895 21.12 61.23 -8.19
CA GLU A 895 20.09 61.37 -9.22
C GLU A 895 20.21 60.28 -10.33
N THR A 896 19.38 60.12 -11.38
CA THR A 896 18.34 61.00 -11.99
C THR A 896 17.32 60.18 -12.82
N SER A 897 16.06 60.63 -12.83
CA SER A 897 15.04 60.70 -13.93
C SER A 897 14.85 59.67 -15.09
N LEU A 898 13.70 59.86 -15.76
CA LEU A 898 13.31 59.51 -17.15
C LEU A 898 12.57 58.18 -17.48
N ALA A 899 11.25 58.29 -17.34
CA ALA A 899 10.24 58.14 -18.41
C ALA A 899 9.87 56.75 -19.00
N VAL A 900 8.55 56.58 -19.14
CA VAL A 900 7.85 55.48 -19.83
C VAL A 900 7.24 56.02 -21.13
N PRO A 901 7.12 55.19 -22.18
CA PRO A 901 5.85 55.13 -22.89
C PRO A 901 5.34 53.69 -23.08
N CYS A 902 4.02 53.50 -22.90
CA CYS A 902 3.36 52.22 -23.17
C CYS A 902 3.08 52.04 -24.67
N VAL A 903 3.15 50.80 -25.15
CA VAL A 903 2.55 50.39 -26.43
C VAL A 903 1.70 49.14 -26.17
N SER A 904 0.45 49.15 -26.63
CA SER A 904 -0.47 48.03 -26.53
C SER A 904 -0.43 47.17 -27.80
N ALA A 905 -0.55 45.85 -27.63
CA ALA A 905 -0.74 44.90 -28.73
C ALA A 905 -1.69 43.79 -28.30
N SER A 906 -2.82 43.66 -28.98
CA SER A 906 -3.76 42.54 -28.82
C SER A 906 -3.22 41.28 -29.49
N TRP A 907 -3.55 40.11 -28.96
CA TRP A 907 -3.26 38.83 -29.59
C TRP A 907 -4.54 38.03 -29.80
N GLY A 908 -4.77 37.61 -31.05
CA GLY A 908 -5.90 36.78 -31.44
C GLY A 908 -5.63 35.29 -31.27
N ILE A 909 -6.70 34.50 -31.24
CA ILE A 909 -6.65 33.05 -31.03
C ILE A 909 -6.36 32.32 -32.35
N LYS A 910 -5.52 31.28 -32.28
CA LYS A 910 -5.49 30.13 -33.20
C LYS A 910 -5.07 28.87 -32.46
#